data_AF-A0A843KA44-F1
#
_entry.id   AF-A0A843KA44-F1
#
_cell.length_a   1.000
_cell.length_b   1.000
_cell.length_c   1.000
_cell.angle_alpha   90.00
_cell.angle_beta   90.00
_cell.angle_gamma   90.00
#
_symmetry.space_group_name_H-M   'P 1'
#
loop_
_entity.id
_entity.type
_entity.pdbx_description
1 polymer ?
#
loop_
_entity_poly.entity_id
_entity_poly.type
_entity_poly.pdbx_seq_one_letter_code
_entity_poly.pdbx_strand_id
1 'polypeptide(L)'
;MDTKRQEPTEARLNKLKNLYKNKYKDRHYDVITCLDDDAFQFLLNNRDELFSSTPVVFCGVDFFEDQMLTAGKNFTGVVEAFDIPGTISLMLKLHPDAKQIVIIDDQTATSKASQEAMNQTLSRFNTIVSFVIWNDMTVEELQRNASALHEGSLILLLNYNNDREGRAVTHEESAWILRSASSVPIYGTRDVYMGFGVLGGAIITGQVQGRLAADMAHRILQGVPADDIPVIKELPSSYIFDMLELRRFNISVQRSASSAPIYGTKDVQMDFDVLGEAITTDQVQGESAADMEQLILQDAPADDIPAINEPPGTNIFDMLELRRFNTSLLILPSGSKFVNQPFQPRADLNNRNLSGLDLSETDLSYSDLLGSDLSGTNLSRSFLIQAVISNSTLIRANLSGAFMPLAALDGSDLSGADLRGATLLGNYLMGSNMTGADLSGSLMDQAMMDNSTLVDAKMDGASLWAAKVSDANLFGASLINAFLERSTFVNSQLKGANLTGASLVGANLINATITDADLSGADISAARCMGANLSRSRLVGSTMGFSNLNGADLSMANLSGSYLSASVFANSNLTRADLSDANLESAFLNRAKLVEAKLVNTSLPRVHLEDSDLSNSNLERADLTNALLGGCNLVGANLNGARLLGADLSLATMKDAYLSGANMVGARMNWADLSGSSLTESQFSRAELFGANLTNCDLSNSDFTRAYLVRSNLSGCTLRGAKLDYADFTNANLRNADLNGVRFINVYLNNADLSGADLTGSYHSGTVLKGTIWHKANLISSKMTLMGFLDLDFSGADLRNAHFAQVFMDNTDFSGADLRGAIFDTVASINADFRGANLEGIEYDDAALRFFANSNLEGAKMSMDLQKDLEKLRSVQMSQTS
;
A
#
# COMPACT_ATOMS: atom_id res chain seq x y z
N MET A 1 40.70 -21.26 15.56
CA MET A 1 40.73 -20.12 16.50
C MET A 1 39.40 -19.36 16.48
N ASP A 2 38.70 -19.34 15.33
CA ASP A 2 37.33 -18.82 15.15
C ASP A 2 37.06 -17.51 15.90
N THR A 3 37.92 -16.53 15.62
CA THR A 3 37.92 -15.21 16.27
C THR A 3 36.90 -14.27 15.66
N LYS A 4 36.46 -14.54 14.43
CA LYS A 4 35.42 -13.78 13.74
C LYS A 4 34.02 -14.04 14.28
N ARG A 5 33.75 -15.20 14.91
CA ARG A 5 32.49 -15.48 15.62
C ARG A 5 32.56 -15.25 17.14
N GLN A 6 33.76 -15.20 17.71
CA GLN A 6 33.99 -15.16 19.15
C GLN A 6 35.23 -14.33 19.45
N GLU A 7 35.10 -13.24 20.20
CA GLU A 7 36.21 -12.31 20.41
C GLU A 7 37.49 -12.98 20.96
N PRO A 8 38.67 -12.61 20.44
CA PRO A 8 39.97 -13.15 20.85
C PRO A 8 40.46 -12.58 22.19
N THR A 9 39.65 -12.72 23.25
CA THR A 9 40.03 -12.25 24.60
C THR A 9 41.29 -12.95 25.12
N GLU A 10 42.09 -12.24 25.92
CA GLU A 10 43.33 -12.77 26.51
C GLU A 10 43.10 -14.10 27.25
N ALA A 11 42.00 -14.21 28.01
CA ALA A 11 41.62 -15.42 28.72
C ALA A 11 41.37 -16.62 27.76
N ARG A 12 40.77 -16.36 26.59
CA ARG A 12 40.48 -17.39 25.57
C ARG A 12 41.76 -17.79 24.84
N LEU A 13 42.60 -16.83 24.44
CA LEU A 13 43.88 -17.11 23.81
C LEU A 13 44.81 -17.91 24.74
N ASN A 14 44.81 -17.62 26.05
CA ASN A 14 45.56 -18.41 27.03
C ASN A 14 45.05 -19.86 27.17
N LYS A 15 43.73 -20.08 27.12
CA LYS A 15 43.16 -21.45 27.08
C LYS A 15 43.58 -22.18 25.80
N LEU A 16 43.56 -21.49 24.66
CA LEU A 16 43.99 -22.07 23.38
C LEU A 16 45.47 -22.42 23.38
N LYS A 17 46.33 -21.55 23.92
CA LYS A 17 47.76 -21.81 24.14
C LYS A 17 47.98 -23.09 24.95
N ASN A 18 47.30 -23.23 26.09
CA ASN A 18 47.42 -24.43 26.93
C ASN A 18 46.93 -25.70 26.21
N LEU A 19 45.85 -25.59 25.43
CA LEU A 19 45.36 -26.69 24.60
C LEU A 19 46.41 -27.09 23.56
N TYR A 20 46.97 -26.14 22.82
CA TYR A 20 47.96 -26.38 21.78
C TYR A 20 49.26 -26.94 22.36
N LYS A 21 49.72 -26.40 23.49
CA LYS A 21 50.89 -26.91 24.21
C LYS A 21 50.73 -28.39 24.55
N ASN A 22 49.58 -28.79 25.08
CA ASN A 22 49.31 -30.19 25.41
C ASN A 22 49.09 -31.07 24.18
N LYS A 23 48.40 -30.55 23.15
CA LYS A 23 48.06 -31.30 21.93
C LYS A 23 49.29 -31.57 21.06
N TYR A 24 50.24 -30.65 21.02
CA TYR A 24 51.37 -30.67 20.09
C TYR A 24 52.74 -30.92 20.76
N LYS A 25 52.80 -31.13 22.09
CA LYS A 25 54.07 -31.34 22.83
C LYS A 25 55.00 -32.43 22.27
N ASP A 26 54.45 -33.47 21.65
CA ASP A 26 55.21 -34.62 21.11
C ASP A 26 55.24 -34.61 19.57
N ARG A 27 54.90 -33.48 18.92
CA ARG A 27 54.90 -33.31 17.46
C ARG A 27 55.82 -32.18 17.05
N HIS A 28 56.68 -32.46 16.09
CA HIS A 28 57.49 -31.44 15.43
C HIS A 28 56.88 -31.08 14.07
N TYR A 29 56.94 -29.80 13.71
CA TYR A 29 56.48 -29.29 12.42
C TYR A 29 57.64 -28.59 11.73
N ASP A 30 57.85 -28.89 10.45
CA ASP A 30 58.92 -28.30 9.65
C ASP A 30 58.57 -26.88 9.17
N VAL A 31 57.27 -26.57 9.02
CA VAL A 31 56.75 -25.23 8.70
C VAL A 31 55.33 -25.09 9.26
N ILE A 32 54.96 -23.89 9.69
CA ILE A 32 53.59 -23.54 10.11
C ILE A 32 53.06 -22.47 9.16
N THR A 33 51.88 -22.70 8.59
CA THR A 33 51.15 -21.65 7.86
C THR A 33 50.08 -21.07 8.76
N CYS A 34 50.01 -19.74 8.86
CA CYS A 34 48.93 -19.05 9.57
C CYS A 34 48.15 -18.14 8.63
N LEU A 35 46.84 -18.10 8.84
CA LEU A 35 45.88 -17.32 8.08
C LEU A 35 45.22 -16.35 9.04
N ASP A 36 45.09 -15.07 8.65
CA ASP A 36 44.44 -13.98 9.42
C ASP A 36 45.32 -13.35 10.52
N ASP A 37 44.99 -12.10 10.87
CA ASP A 37 45.73 -11.23 11.79
C ASP A 37 45.87 -11.84 13.19
N ASP A 38 44.76 -12.35 13.73
CA ASP A 38 44.75 -12.91 15.08
C ASP A 38 45.68 -14.12 15.16
N ALA A 39 45.74 -14.94 14.10
CA ALA A 39 46.54 -16.17 14.10
C ALA A 39 48.02 -15.82 14.02
N PHE A 40 48.35 -14.82 13.19
CA PHE A 40 49.69 -14.26 13.10
C PHE A 40 50.13 -13.67 14.45
N GLN A 41 49.31 -12.84 15.09
CA GLN A 41 49.60 -12.26 16.41
C GLN A 41 49.71 -13.33 17.51
N PHE A 42 48.85 -14.35 17.48
CA PHE A 42 48.94 -15.46 18.42
C PHE A 42 50.28 -16.20 18.30
N LEU A 43 50.75 -16.44 17.08
CA LEU A 43 52.03 -17.08 16.82
C LEU A 43 53.22 -16.19 17.17
N LEU A 44 53.19 -14.89 16.85
CA LEU A 44 54.24 -13.95 17.27
C LEU A 44 54.50 -14.02 18.77
N ASN A 45 53.43 -14.13 19.56
CA ASN A 45 53.53 -14.14 21.03
C ASN A 45 53.80 -15.52 21.65
N ASN A 46 53.51 -16.62 20.95
CA ASN A 46 53.46 -17.95 21.58
C ASN A 46 54.20 -19.06 20.82
N ARG A 47 54.65 -18.83 19.58
CA ARG A 47 55.23 -19.87 18.71
C ARG A 47 56.41 -20.56 19.34
N ASP A 48 57.35 -19.83 19.95
CA ASP A 48 58.58 -20.44 20.46
C ASP A 48 58.30 -21.41 21.61
N GLU A 49 57.30 -21.12 22.45
CA GLU A 49 56.86 -22.01 23.53
C GLU A 49 56.06 -23.21 23.01
N LEU A 50 55.29 -23.03 21.94
CA LEU A 50 54.38 -24.05 21.42
C LEU A 50 55.01 -24.98 20.39
N PHE A 51 55.96 -24.46 19.60
CA PHE A 51 56.45 -25.07 18.37
C PHE A 51 57.97 -24.91 18.18
N SER A 52 58.73 -24.65 19.25
CA SER A 52 60.21 -24.69 19.21
C SER A 52 60.84 -23.88 18.07
N SER A 53 60.30 -22.69 17.81
CA SER A 53 60.77 -21.77 16.75
C SER A 53 60.65 -22.28 15.31
N THR A 54 59.73 -23.22 15.05
CA THR A 54 59.35 -23.64 13.69
C THR A 54 59.09 -22.43 12.78
N PRO A 55 59.62 -22.40 11.54
CA PRO A 55 59.36 -21.32 10.60
C PRO A 55 57.86 -21.09 10.35
N VAL A 56 57.45 -19.82 10.28
CA VAL A 56 56.04 -19.46 10.01
C VAL A 56 55.92 -18.74 8.67
N VAL A 57 54.96 -19.17 7.86
CA VAL A 57 54.48 -18.46 6.69
C VAL A 57 53.10 -17.88 6.98
N PHE A 58 52.98 -16.56 7.05
CA PHE A 58 51.68 -15.90 7.20
C PHE A 58 51.05 -15.55 5.85
N CYS A 59 49.72 -15.48 5.83
CA CYS A 59 48.91 -15.09 4.67
C CYS A 59 47.61 -14.45 5.16
N GLY A 60 47.08 -13.45 4.46
CA GLY A 60 45.87 -12.75 4.91
C GLY A 60 46.12 -11.89 6.16
N VAL A 61 47.31 -11.26 6.26
CA VAL A 61 47.63 -10.33 7.36
C VAL A 61 47.48 -8.91 6.84
N ASP A 62 46.59 -8.16 7.46
CA ASP A 62 46.37 -6.75 7.18
C ASP A 62 47.40 -5.89 7.95
N PHE A 63 47.69 -4.69 7.44
CA PHE A 63 48.51 -3.66 8.12
C PHE A 63 49.90 -4.11 8.60
N PHE A 64 50.53 -5.04 7.88
CA PHE A 64 51.86 -5.53 8.22
C PHE A 64 52.91 -4.39 8.25
N GLU A 65 53.61 -4.26 9.37
CA GLU A 65 54.78 -3.38 9.50
C GLU A 65 56.04 -4.22 9.72
N ASP A 66 57.18 -3.82 9.14
CA ASP A 66 58.46 -4.53 9.33
C ASP A 66 58.86 -4.66 10.81
N GLN A 67 58.41 -3.72 11.63
CA GLN A 67 58.64 -3.72 13.08
C GLN A 67 57.95 -4.90 13.77
N MET A 68 56.86 -5.44 13.22
CA MET A 68 56.20 -6.64 13.75
C MET A 68 57.13 -7.87 13.70
N LEU A 69 58.06 -7.92 12.75
CA LEU A 69 59.07 -8.98 12.66
C LEU A 69 60.32 -8.71 13.49
N THR A 70 60.55 -7.48 13.97
CA THR A 70 61.71 -7.19 14.83
C THR A 70 61.64 -7.90 16.19
N ALA A 71 60.45 -8.36 16.60
CA ALA A 71 60.23 -9.20 17.78
C ALA A 71 60.26 -10.72 17.51
N GLY A 72 60.25 -11.17 16.24
CA GLY A 72 60.10 -12.59 15.88
C GLY A 72 60.93 -13.01 14.65
N LYS A 73 62.09 -13.62 14.89
CA LYS A 73 62.87 -14.31 13.83
C LYS A 73 62.10 -15.52 13.29
N ASN A 74 62.39 -15.94 12.07
CA ASN A 74 61.83 -17.11 11.38
C ASN A 74 60.36 -16.96 10.94
N PHE A 75 59.99 -15.76 10.50
CA PHE A 75 58.68 -15.45 9.92
C PHE A 75 58.86 -14.85 8.51
N THR A 76 58.07 -15.34 7.56
CA THR A 76 57.89 -14.73 6.24
C THR A 76 56.42 -14.85 5.84
N GLY A 77 56.00 -14.27 4.73
CA GLY A 77 54.60 -14.37 4.34
C GLY A 77 54.14 -13.39 3.27
N VAL A 78 52.83 -13.40 3.08
CA VAL A 78 52.10 -12.59 2.11
C VAL A 78 51.13 -11.68 2.86
N VAL A 79 51.30 -10.37 2.69
CA VAL A 79 50.42 -9.34 3.24
C VAL A 79 49.15 -9.23 2.40
N GLU A 80 48.02 -9.01 3.04
CA GLU A 80 46.77 -8.67 2.37
C GLU A 80 46.72 -7.15 2.12
N ALA A 81 46.77 -6.74 0.85
CA ALA A 81 46.93 -5.34 0.48
C ALA A 81 46.05 -4.97 -0.72
N PHE A 82 44.84 -4.46 -0.46
CA PHE A 82 43.87 -4.12 -1.51
C PHE A 82 44.32 -2.98 -2.42
N ASP A 83 44.13 -3.14 -3.74
CA ASP A 83 44.47 -2.12 -4.73
C ASP A 83 43.33 -1.08 -4.91
N ILE A 84 43.10 -0.32 -3.85
CA ILE A 84 42.16 0.83 -3.85
C ILE A 84 42.58 1.89 -4.88
N PRO A 85 43.86 2.31 -4.99
CA PRO A 85 44.28 3.29 -5.99
C PRO A 85 44.03 2.82 -7.43
N GLY A 86 44.35 1.57 -7.75
CA GLY A 86 44.12 0.97 -9.06
C GLY A 86 42.63 0.87 -9.40
N THR A 87 41.80 0.51 -8.41
CA THR A 87 40.33 0.46 -8.58
C THR A 87 39.74 1.85 -8.81
N ILE A 88 40.11 2.87 -8.03
CA ILE A 88 39.64 4.25 -8.24
C ILE A 88 40.11 4.79 -9.60
N SER A 89 41.36 4.50 -9.98
CA SER A 89 41.90 4.90 -11.30
C SER A 89 41.12 4.26 -12.44
N LEU A 90 40.73 2.99 -12.30
CA LEU A 90 39.86 2.30 -13.24
C LEU A 90 38.47 2.94 -13.30
N MET A 91 37.85 3.19 -12.15
CA MET A 91 36.53 3.83 -12.05
C MET A 91 36.49 5.16 -12.81
N LEU A 92 37.48 6.03 -12.57
CA LEU A 92 37.57 7.34 -13.22
C LEU A 92 37.92 7.23 -14.72
N LYS A 93 38.59 6.16 -15.13
CA LYS A 93 38.87 5.89 -16.55
C LYS A 93 37.62 5.41 -17.30
N LEU A 94 36.81 4.57 -16.68
CA LEU A 94 35.55 4.06 -17.26
C LEU A 94 34.42 5.08 -17.19
N HIS A 95 34.47 5.98 -16.21
CA HIS A 95 33.46 7.00 -15.96
C HIS A 95 34.13 8.38 -15.78
N PRO A 96 34.61 9.01 -16.87
CA PRO A 96 35.34 10.27 -16.79
C PRO A 96 34.50 11.45 -16.25
N ASP A 97 33.17 11.35 -16.32
CA ASP A 97 32.23 12.37 -15.83
C ASP A 97 31.77 12.13 -14.37
N ALA A 98 32.37 11.17 -13.67
CA ALA A 98 32.02 10.87 -12.28
C ALA A 98 32.35 12.07 -11.36
N LYS A 99 31.37 12.49 -10.57
CA LYS A 99 31.48 13.62 -9.61
C LYS A 99 31.66 13.15 -8.17
N GLN A 100 31.21 11.93 -7.87
CA GLN A 100 31.24 11.37 -6.53
C GLN A 100 31.50 9.86 -6.55
N ILE A 101 32.35 9.40 -5.62
CA ILE A 101 32.50 7.99 -5.27
C ILE A 101 32.01 7.80 -3.82
N VAL A 102 31.00 6.97 -3.65
CA VAL A 102 30.49 6.54 -2.35
C VAL A 102 31.24 5.28 -1.93
N ILE A 103 31.90 5.32 -0.79
CA ILE A 103 32.66 4.20 -0.23
C ILE A 103 31.80 3.52 0.81
N ILE A 104 31.53 2.23 0.61
CA ILE A 104 30.82 1.40 1.58
C ILE A 104 31.86 0.63 2.40
N ASP A 105 31.82 0.87 3.71
CA ASP A 105 32.65 0.22 4.71
C ASP A 105 31.80 -0.16 5.94
N ASP A 106 32.37 -0.79 6.97
CA ASP A 106 31.67 -1.04 8.24
C ASP A 106 32.44 -0.51 9.47
N GLN A 107 31.89 -0.72 10.67
CA GLN A 107 32.50 -0.29 11.94
C GLN A 107 33.39 -1.37 12.59
N THR A 108 33.75 -2.44 11.88
CA THR A 108 34.62 -3.49 12.43
C THR A 108 36.00 -2.92 12.77
N ALA A 109 36.72 -3.61 13.68
CA ALA A 109 38.07 -3.23 14.07
C ALA A 109 39.02 -3.16 12.86
N THR A 110 38.88 -4.10 11.93
CA THR A 110 39.62 -4.15 10.66
C THR A 110 39.31 -2.93 9.78
N SER A 111 38.03 -2.60 9.56
CA SER A 111 37.64 -1.42 8.76
C SER A 111 38.12 -0.11 9.38
N LYS A 112 38.03 0.05 10.71
CA LYS A 112 38.56 1.21 11.43
C LYS A 112 40.08 1.35 11.30
N ALA A 113 40.82 0.25 11.32
CA ALA A 113 42.27 0.25 11.10
C ALA A 113 42.64 0.63 9.66
N SER A 114 41.82 0.28 8.64
CA SER A 114 42.06 0.69 7.25
C SER A 114 41.79 2.15 6.92
N GLN A 115 41.07 2.89 7.78
CA GLN A 115 40.62 4.24 7.44
C GLN A 115 41.77 5.24 7.26
N GLU A 116 42.87 5.13 8.01
CA GLU A 116 43.99 6.07 7.89
C GLU A 116 44.74 5.88 6.55
N ALA A 117 45.05 4.64 6.19
CA ALA A 117 45.66 4.30 4.90
C ALA A 117 44.74 4.60 3.70
N MET A 118 43.43 4.38 3.87
CA MET A 118 42.42 4.75 2.90
C MET A 118 42.38 6.27 2.71
N ASN A 119 42.29 7.07 3.78
CA ASN A 119 42.24 8.53 3.70
C ASN A 119 43.46 9.13 2.99
N GLN A 120 44.65 8.58 3.24
CA GLN A 120 45.87 8.97 2.51
C GLN A 120 45.73 8.68 1.00
N THR A 121 45.17 7.53 0.64
CA THR A 121 44.89 7.17 -0.75
C THR A 121 43.86 8.10 -1.40
N LEU A 122 42.74 8.37 -0.73
CA LEU A 122 41.66 9.24 -1.24
C LEU A 122 42.16 10.68 -1.48
N SER A 123 43.04 11.19 -0.62
CA SER A 123 43.61 12.54 -0.75
C SER A 123 44.30 12.80 -2.10
N ARG A 124 44.80 11.74 -2.76
CA ARG A 124 45.44 11.81 -4.08
C ARG A 124 44.46 12.08 -5.22
N PHE A 125 43.17 11.82 -5.00
CA PHE A 125 42.10 11.93 -6.01
C PHE A 125 41.08 13.03 -5.70
N ASN A 126 41.15 13.67 -4.51
CA ASN A 126 40.21 14.70 -4.06
C ASN A 126 40.10 15.94 -4.97
N THR A 127 41.07 16.17 -5.85
CA THR A 127 41.02 17.26 -6.85
C THR A 127 40.24 16.87 -8.11
N ILE A 128 39.89 15.60 -8.28
CA ILE A 128 39.24 15.02 -9.48
C ILE A 128 37.81 14.57 -9.17
N VAL A 129 37.58 13.95 -8.00
CA VAL A 129 36.27 13.41 -7.60
C VAL A 129 36.05 13.60 -6.10
N SER A 130 34.78 13.75 -5.68
CA SER A 130 34.43 13.81 -4.25
C SER A 130 34.21 12.42 -3.66
N PHE A 131 34.56 12.21 -2.39
CA PHE A 131 34.31 10.95 -1.68
C PHE A 131 33.32 11.14 -0.54
N VAL A 132 32.42 10.18 -0.37
CA VAL A 132 31.52 10.07 0.79
C VAL A 132 31.63 8.67 1.35
N ILE A 133 31.84 8.54 2.65
CA ILE A 133 31.99 7.25 3.33
C ILE A 133 30.69 6.91 4.04
N TRP A 134 30.13 5.75 3.75
CA TRP A 134 28.99 5.15 4.43
C TRP A 134 29.51 3.94 5.22
N ASN A 135 29.71 4.12 6.51
CA ASN A 135 30.29 3.11 7.38
C ASN A 135 29.47 2.82 8.65
N ASP A 136 28.30 3.44 8.81
CA ASP A 136 27.43 3.25 9.98
C ASP A 136 25.95 3.30 9.53
N MET A 137 25.53 2.24 8.83
CA MET A 137 24.17 2.13 8.28
C MET A 137 23.56 0.78 8.61
N THR A 138 22.24 0.77 8.78
CA THR A 138 21.41 -0.45 8.69
C THR A 138 21.25 -0.88 7.24
N VAL A 139 20.85 -2.13 6.99
CA VAL A 139 20.60 -2.64 5.63
C VAL A 139 19.55 -1.80 4.90
N GLU A 140 18.49 -1.40 5.59
CA GLU A 140 17.37 -0.63 5.03
C GLU A 140 17.81 0.80 4.67
N GLU A 141 18.66 1.42 5.50
CA GLU A 141 19.26 2.73 5.19
C GLU A 141 20.21 2.62 4.00
N LEU A 142 21.03 1.57 3.93
CA LEU A 142 21.96 1.33 2.83
C LEU A 142 21.21 1.21 1.50
N GLN A 143 20.15 0.41 1.46
CA GLN A 143 19.29 0.27 0.28
C GLN A 143 18.64 1.59 -0.12
N ARG A 144 18.02 2.28 0.84
CA ARG A 144 17.36 3.56 0.59
C ARG A 144 18.33 4.59 0.02
N ASN A 145 19.51 4.72 0.62
CA ASN A 145 20.53 5.67 0.18
C ASN A 145 21.10 5.30 -1.19
N ALA A 146 21.39 4.01 -1.42
CA ALA A 146 21.85 3.52 -2.73
C ALA A 146 20.83 3.80 -3.85
N SER A 147 19.53 3.65 -3.56
CA SER A 147 18.45 3.94 -4.52
C SER A 147 18.27 5.43 -4.84
N ALA A 148 18.78 6.31 -3.97
CA ALA A 148 18.73 7.75 -4.17
C ALA A 148 19.94 8.30 -4.95
N LEU A 149 20.93 7.46 -5.29
CA LEU A 149 22.09 7.89 -6.06
C LEU A 149 21.70 8.19 -7.52
N HIS A 150 22.28 9.27 -8.06
CA HIS A 150 21.99 9.75 -9.42
C HIS A 150 23.21 9.60 -10.33
N GLU A 151 22.98 9.79 -11.64
CA GLU A 151 24.00 9.78 -12.68
C GLU A 151 25.19 10.68 -12.34
N GLY A 152 26.41 10.13 -12.50
CA GLY A 152 27.66 10.75 -12.05
C GLY A 152 28.13 10.33 -10.65
N SER A 153 27.38 9.48 -9.95
CA SER A 153 27.83 8.80 -8.72
C SER A 153 28.33 7.38 -9.05
N LEU A 154 29.31 6.88 -8.30
CA LEU A 154 29.79 5.49 -8.35
C LEU A 154 29.90 4.94 -6.93
N ILE A 155 29.84 3.62 -6.76
CA ILE A 155 30.03 2.97 -5.47
C ILE A 155 31.35 2.19 -5.47
N LEU A 156 32.13 2.29 -4.38
CA LEU A 156 33.26 1.43 -4.06
C LEU A 156 32.92 0.62 -2.80
N LEU A 157 32.65 -0.67 -2.97
CA LEU A 157 32.35 -1.60 -1.89
C LEU A 157 33.66 -2.19 -1.34
N LEU A 158 33.98 -1.87 -0.08
CA LEU A 158 35.15 -2.38 0.63
C LEU A 158 34.77 -3.47 1.62
N ASN A 159 34.00 -3.15 2.66
CA ASN A 159 33.46 -4.10 3.65
C ASN A 159 32.04 -3.69 4.04
N TYR A 160 31.12 -4.62 4.18
CA TYR A 160 29.85 -4.35 4.86
C TYR A 160 29.38 -5.65 5.51
N ASN A 161 30.15 -6.10 6.50
CA ASN A 161 30.02 -7.43 7.09
C ASN A 161 29.12 -7.43 8.33
N ASN A 162 28.94 -6.26 8.95
CA ASN A 162 27.97 -6.04 10.00
C ASN A 162 27.28 -4.70 9.79
N ASP A 163 25.97 -4.68 9.95
CA ASP A 163 25.25 -3.42 10.02
C ASP A 163 25.37 -2.78 11.42
N ARG A 164 24.80 -1.58 11.57
CA ARG A 164 24.80 -0.83 12.84
C ARG A 164 24.12 -1.58 13.99
N GLU A 165 23.18 -2.47 13.71
CA GLU A 165 22.44 -3.24 14.72
C GLU A 165 23.13 -4.56 15.06
N GLY A 166 24.28 -4.86 14.42
CA GLY A 166 25.06 -6.06 14.64
C GLY A 166 24.55 -7.27 13.85
N ARG A 167 23.71 -7.06 12.82
CA ARG A 167 23.35 -8.11 11.87
C ARG A 167 24.58 -8.45 11.03
N ALA A 168 24.99 -9.70 11.08
CA ALA A 168 25.99 -10.23 10.17
C ALA A 168 25.42 -10.25 8.74
N VAL A 169 26.17 -9.66 7.81
CA VAL A 169 25.87 -9.61 6.38
C VAL A 169 27.03 -10.28 5.65
N THR A 170 26.73 -11.21 4.75
CA THR A 170 27.78 -11.87 3.96
C THR A 170 28.32 -10.92 2.87
N HIS A 171 29.52 -11.18 2.35
CA HIS A 171 30.11 -10.35 1.30
C HIS A 171 29.19 -10.32 0.06
N GLU A 172 28.67 -11.48 -0.31
CA GLU A 172 27.73 -11.72 -1.40
C GLU A 172 26.41 -10.96 -1.20
N GLU A 173 25.83 -11.08 0.00
CA GLU A 173 24.60 -10.38 0.38
C GLU A 173 24.79 -8.86 0.34
N SER A 174 25.91 -8.33 0.83
CA SER A 174 26.18 -6.89 0.80
C SER A 174 26.27 -6.32 -0.62
N ALA A 175 26.96 -7.04 -1.53
CA ALA A 175 27.03 -6.68 -2.93
C ALA A 175 25.64 -6.71 -3.58
N TRP A 176 24.84 -7.72 -3.26
CA TRP A 176 23.50 -7.88 -3.81
C TRP A 176 22.50 -6.84 -3.31
N ILE A 177 22.55 -6.51 -2.02
CA ILE A 177 21.75 -5.44 -1.39
C ILE A 177 21.98 -4.13 -2.16
N LEU A 178 23.25 -3.78 -2.39
CA LEU A 178 23.61 -2.59 -3.14
C LEU A 178 23.19 -2.68 -4.61
N ARG A 179 23.43 -3.83 -5.26
CA ARG A 179 23.07 -4.08 -6.66
C ARG A 179 21.58 -3.87 -6.91
N SER A 180 20.75 -4.39 -6.01
CA SER A 180 19.29 -4.40 -6.14
C SER A 180 18.67 -3.02 -5.93
N ALA A 181 19.32 -2.18 -5.11
CA ALA A 181 18.86 -0.84 -4.82
C ALA A 181 19.49 0.23 -5.74
N SER A 182 20.72 0.03 -6.18
CA SER A 182 21.50 1.05 -6.89
C SER A 182 21.21 1.09 -8.39
N SER A 183 21.07 2.31 -8.92
CA SER A 183 21.06 2.58 -10.36
C SER A 183 22.43 2.99 -10.90
N VAL A 184 23.50 2.92 -10.09
CA VAL A 184 24.87 3.30 -10.49
C VAL A 184 25.85 2.12 -10.36
N PRO A 185 26.96 2.12 -11.12
CA PRO A 185 27.98 1.07 -11.04
C PRO A 185 28.60 0.88 -9.64
N ILE A 186 28.79 -0.38 -9.25
CA ILE A 186 29.45 -0.78 -8.01
C ILE A 186 30.80 -1.41 -8.36
N TYR A 187 31.88 -0.96 -7.75
CA TYR A 187 33.23 -1.49 -7.89
C TYR A 187 33.70 -2.09 -6.57
N GLY A 188 34.64 -3.03 -6.62
CA GLY A 188 35.19 -3.68 -5.43
C GLY A 188 36.66 -4.03 -5.60
N THR A 189 37.29 -4.53 -4.54
CA THR A 189 38.74 -4.87 -4.53
C THR A 189 39.00 -6.37 -4.28
N ARG A 190 37.96 -7.17 -4.04
CA ARG A 190 38.04 -8.58 -3.68
C ARG A 190 37.16 -9.44 -4.58
N ASP A 191 37.61 -10.68 -4.81
CA ASP A 191 36.95 -11.64 -5.67
C ASP A 191 35.63 -12.17 -5.08
N VAL A 192 35.47 -12.17 -3.75
CA VAL A 192 34.23 -12.60 -3.05
C VAL A 192 32.98 -11.79 -3.44
N TYR A 193 33.13 -10.58 -3.98
CA TYR A 193 32.00 -9.77 -4.45
C TYR A 193 31.63 -10.02 -5.91
N MET A 194 32.56 -10.63 -6.67
CA MET A 194 32.39 -10.86 -8.09
C MET A 194 31.28 -11.90 -8.29
N GLY A 195 30.31 -11.60 -9.16
CA GLY A 195 29.15 -12.45 -9.38
C GLY A 195 27.85 -11.94 -8.74
N PHE A 196 27.96 -11.03 -7.77
CA PHE A 196 26.86 -10.60 -6.89
C PHE A 196 26.44 -9.14 -7.09
N GLY A 197 26.90 -8.52 -8.19
CA GLY A 197 26.53 -7.15 -8.57
C GLY A 197 27.64 -6.10 -8.55
N VAL A 198 28.87 -6.51 -8.24
CA VAL A 198 30.06 -5.68 -8.46
C VAL A 198 30.47 -5.77 -9.93
N LEU A 199 30.55 -4.62 -10.59
CA LEU A 199 30.93 -4.45 -11.99
C LEU A 199 32.38 -4.89 -12.25
N GLY A 200 33.29 -4.56 -11.34
CA GLY A 200 34.68 -4.99 -11.43
C GLY A 200 35.60 -4.17 -10.53
N GLY A 201 36.91 -4.33 -10.75
CA GLY A 201 37.93 -3.60 -10.01
C GLY A 201 39.33 -4.14 -10.24
N ALA A 202 40.31 -3.56 -9.54
CA ALA A 202 41.62 -4.16 -9.39
C ALA A 202 41.53 -5.20 -8.27
N ILE A 203 41.22 -6.44 -8.65
CA ILE A 203 40.82 -7.51 -7.73
C ILE A 203 42.02 -8.34 -7.30
N ILE A 204 42.10 -8.59 -6.00
CA ILE A 204 43.00 -9.56 -5.39
C ILE A 204 42.23 -10.85 -5.14
N THR A 205 42.89 -11.99 -5.38
CA THR A 205 42.30 -13.31 -5.17
C THR A 205 42.99 -14.04 -4.03
N GLY A 206 42.21 -14.66 -3.15
CA GLY A 206 42.76 -15.47 -2.05
C GLY A 206 43.59 -16.65 -2.56
N GLN A 207 43.27 -17.16 -3.75
CA GLN A 207 44.01 -18.25 -4.40
C GLN A 207 45.47 -17.87 -4.72
N VAL A 208 45.70 -16.65 -5.22
CA VAL A 208 47.07 -16.17 -5.51
C VAL A 208 47.85 -15.99 -4.21
N GLN A 209 47.23 -15.42 -3.17
CA GLN A 209 47.87 -15.28 -1.87
C GLN A 209 48.27 -16.63 -1.27
N GLY A 210 47.34 -17.59 -1.28
CA GLY A 210 47.59 -18.94 -0.79
C GLY A 210 48.67 -19.68 -1.58
N ARG A 211 48.73 -19.49 -2.90
CA ARG A 211 49.79 -20.08 -3.74
C ARG A 211 51.17 -19.52 -3.39
N LEU A 212 51.29 -18.21 -3.22
CA LEU A 212 52.55 -17.56 -2.84
C LEU A 212 53.01 -17.99 -1.44
N ALA A 213 52.08 -18.06 -0.48
CA ALA A 213 52.38 -18.59 0.85
C ALA A 213 52.81 -20.07 0.80
N ALA A 214 52.16 -20.89 -0.04
CA ALA A 214 52.55 -22.28 -0.25
C ALA A 214 53.95 -22.41 -0.88
N ASP A 215 54.31 -21.55 -1.84
CA ASP A 215 55.66 -21.52 -2.44
C ASP A 215 56.72 -21.14 -1.41
N MET A 216 56.46 -20.15 -0.56
CA MET A 216 57.35 -19.80 0.56
C MET A 216 57.53 -20.97 1.53
N ALA A 217 56.44 -21.66 1.88
CA ALA A 217 56.50 -22.84 2.73
C ALA A 217 57.30 -23.96 2.05
N HIS A 218 57.14 -24.16 0.74
CA HIS A 218 57.91 -25.13 -0.03
C HIS A 218 59.41 -24.83 -0.02
N ARG A 219 59.80 -23.56 -0.19
CA ARG A 219 61.21 -23.12 -0.10
C ARG A 219 61.81 -23.38 1.27
N ILE A 220 61.03 -23.16 2.34
CA ILE A 220 61.45 -23.49 3.72
C ILE A 220 61.68 -24.99 3.87
N LEU A 221 60.77 -25.83 3.35
CA LEU A 221 60.91 -27.29 3.37
C LEU A 221 62.12 -27.79 2.56
N GLN A 222 62.59 -27.01 1.59
CA GLN A 222 63.83 -27.26 0.84
C GLN A 222 65.10 -26.76 1.57
N GLY A 223 64.97 -26.18 2.76
CA GLY A 223 66.08 -25.76 3.61
C GLY A 223 66.45 -24.28 3.53
N VAL A 224 65.67 -23.44 2.84
CA VAL A 224 65.87 -21.98 2.85
C VAL A 224 65.37 -21.40 4.17
N PRO A 225 66.17 -20.66 4.95
CA PRO A 225 65.69 -20.01 6.16
C PRO A 225 64.55 -19.03 5.87
N ALA A 226 63.49 -18.99 6.70
CA ALA A 226 62.36 -18.07 6.46
C ALA A 226 62.79 -16.59 6.50
N ASP A 227 63.79 -16.26 7.32
CA ASP A 227 64.37 -14.90 7.40
C ASP A 227 65.01 -14.43 6.07
N ASP A 228 65.41 -15.37 5.21
CA ASP A 228 66.00 -15.08 3.89
C ASP A 228 64.93 -14.99 2.78
N ILE A 229 63.66 -15.28 3.11
CA ILE A 229 62.53 -15.18 2.18
C ILE A 229 61.83 -13.83 2.42
N PRO A 230 61.83 -12.90 1.46
CA PRO A 230 61.23 -11.60 1.64
C PRO A 230 59.70 -11.70 1.77
N VAL A 231 59.15 -10.91 2.69
CA VAL A 231 57.70 -10.71 2.80
C VAL A 231 57.18 -10.04 1.54
N ILE A 232 56.12 -10.61 0.94
CA ILE A 232 55.43 -10.00 -0.20
C ILE A 232 54.41 -9.01 0.35
N LYS A 233 54.64 -7.71 0.13
CA LYS A 233 53.78 -6.61 0.58
C LYS A 233 52.88 -6.05 -0.52
N GLU A 234 53.25 -6.25 -1.77
CA GLU A 234 52.51 -5.80 -2.94
C GLU A 234 52.17 -7.03 -3.77
N LEU A 235 50.88 -7.27 -3.96
CA LEU A 235 50.38 -8.35 -4.77
C LEU A 235 49.94 -7.81 -6.14
N PRO A 236 50.20 -8.55 -7.23
CA PRO A 236 49.66 -8.17 -8.53
C PRO A 236 48.13 -8.34 -8.50
N SER A 237 47.42 -7.22 -8.46
CA SER A 237 45.97 -7.17 -8.69
C SER A 237 45.68 -7.52 -10.16
N SER A 238 44.62 -8.28 -10.40
CA SER A 238 44.11 -8.51 -11.75
C SER A 238 42.87 -7.65 -11.93
N TYR A 239 42.76 -6.97 -13.07
CA TYR A 239 41.48 -6.36 -13.43
C TYR A 239 40.48 -7.48 -13.72
N ILE A 240 39.43 -7.61 -12.91
CA ILE A 240 38.37 -8.60 -13.10
C ILE A 240 37.04 -7.85 -13.22
N PHE A 241 36.22 -8.24 -14.19
CA PHE A 241 34.92 -7.63 -14.45
C PHE A 241 33.80 -8.66 -14.47
N ASP A 242 32.60 -8.24 -14.08
CA ASP A 242 31.36 -9.00 -14.23
C ASP A 242 30.70 -8.64 -15.56
N MET A 243 30.54 -9.62 -16.45
CA MET A 243 29.97 -9.40 -17.78
C MET A 243 28.50 -8.99 -17.75
N LEU A 244 27.73 -9.40 -16.74
CA LEU A 244 26.31 -9.03 -16.61
C LEU A 244 26.17 -7.57 -16.19
N GLU A 245 27.04 -7.10 -15.28
CA GLU A 245 27.01 -5.71 -14.84
C GLU A 245 27.65 -4.76 -15.86
N LEU A 246 28.71 -5.19 -16.58
CA LEU A 246 29.21 -4.44 -17.76
C LEU A 246 28.08 -4.21 -18.78
N ARG A 247 27.24 -5.21 -19.03
CA ARG A 247 26.04 -5.07 -19.90
C ARG A 247 25.00 -4.15 -19.29
N ARG A 248 24.67 -4.33 -18.00
CA ARG A 248 23.67 -3.52 -17.28
C ARG A 248 23.96 -2.03 -17.38
N PHE A 249 25.23 -1.65 -17.31
CA PHE A 249 25.67 -0.26 -17.41
C PHE A 249 26.19 0.13 -18.80
N ASN A 250 26.02 -0.73 -19.80
CA ASN A 250 26.42 -0.50 -21.19
C ASN A 250 27.89 -0.06 -21.36
N ILE A 251 28.81 -0.75 -20.67
CA ILE A 251 30.26 -0.49 -20.70
C ILE A 251 30.95 -1.44 -21.69
N SER A 252 31.57 -0.89 -22.75
CA SER A 252 32.17 -1.63 -23.87
C SER A 252 33.53 -2.29 -23.57
N VAL A 253 33.88 -3.37 -24.29
CA VAL A 253 35.10 -4.18 -24.07
C VAL A 253 35.96 -4.32 -25.34
N GLN A 254 37.17 -3.74 -25.36
CA GLN A 254 38.31 -4.21 -26.17
C GLN A 254 39.62 -4.16 -25.36
N ARG A 255 40.53 -5.14 -25.55
CA ARG A 255 41.90 -5.16 -25.02
C ARG A 255 42.85 -4.41 -25.96
N SER A 256 43.55 -3.39 -25.47
CA SER A 256 44.62 -2.71 -26.22
C SER A 256 45.99 -3.38 -26.01
N ALA A 257 46.92 -3.19 -26.96
CA ALA A 257 48.34 -3.48 -26.85
C ALA A 257 49.19 -2.27 -26.38
N SER A 258 48.59 -1.19 -25.87
CA SER A 258 49.29 0.07 -25.56
C SER A 258 49.54 0.32 -24.07
N SER A 259 50.80 0.60 -23.73
CA SER A 259 51.41 0.83 -22.43
C SER A 259 51.27 2.26 -21.87
N ALA A 260 50.04 2.75 -21.64
CA ALA A 260 49.87 3.95 -20.81
C ALA A 260 49.80 3.53 -19.33
N PRO A 261 50.66 4.07 -18.44
CA PRO A 261 50.74 3.59 -17.06
C PRO A 261 49.45 3.89 -16.29
N ILE A 262 48.78 2.84 -15.83
CA ILE A 262 47.81 2.95 -14.74
C ILE A 262 48.63 3.03 -13.45
N TYR A 263 48.36 4.01 -12.59
CA TYR A 263 49.07 4.13 -11.31
C TYR A 263 48.71 2.93 -10.42
N GLY A 264 49.60 1.94 -10.31
CA GLY A 264 49.45 0.83 -9.34
C GLY A 264 50.00 -0.53 -9.78
N THR A 265 50.10 -0.82 -11.08
CA THR A 265 50.53 -2.14 -11.54
C THR A 265 51.91 -2.08 -12.22
N LYS A 266 52.94 -2.66 -11.60
CA LYS A 266 54.12 -3.07 -12.36
C LYS A 266 53.71 -4.26 -13.22
N ASP A 267 53.72 -4.10 -14.54
CA ASP A 267 53.54 -5.21 -15.48
C ASP A 267 54.62 -6.26 -15.22
N VAL A 268 54.26 -7.40 -14.63
CA VAL A 268 55.12 -8.58 -14.54
C VAL A 268 54.57 -9.61 -15.51
N GLN A 269 55.21 -9.71 -16.68
CA GLN A 269 55.12 -10.88 -17.54
C GLN A 269 55.76 -12.06 -16.78
N MET A 270 54.96 -13.05 -16.38
CA MET A 270 55.48 -14.36 -15.98
C MET A 270 55.50 -15.27 -17.21
N ASP A 271 56.71 -15.66 -17.64
CA ASP A 271 56.93 -16.73 -18.61
C ASP A 271 56.43 -18.06 -18.02
N PHE A 272 55.41 -18.64 -18.65
CA PHE A 272 54.96 -20.01 -18.40
C PHE A 272 55.59 -20.93 -19.44
N ASP A 273 56.88 -21.19 -19.30
CA ASP A 273 57.50 -22.37 -19.90
C ASP A 273 58.17 -23.16 -18.77
N VAL A 274 57.84 -24.46 -18.71
CA VAL A 274 58.30 -25.52 -17.80
C VAL A 274 57.21 -26.03 -16.83
N LEU A 275 56.75 -27.26 -17.14
CA LEU A 275 55.90 -28.22 -16.39
C LEU A 275 54.44 -28.39 -16.88
N GLY A 276 54.27 -29.24 -17.89
CA GLY A 276 53.76 -30.61 -17.66
C GLY A 276 52.25 -30.83 -17.54
N GLU A 277 51.65 -31.23 -18.67
CA GLU A 277 50.78 -32.40 -18.90
C GLU A 277 49.40 -32.58 -18.21
N ALA A 278 48.43 -32.87 -19.10
CA ALA A 278 47.21 -33.69 -18.97
C ALA A 278 46.02 -33.05 -18.21
N ILE A 279 44.77 -33.04 -18.70
CA ILE A 279 44.03 -34.01 -19.53
C ILE A 279 43.04 -33.24 -20.42
N THR A 280 43.07 -33.45 -21.74
CA THR A 280 41.97 -33.08 -22.65
C THR A 280 41.32 -34.35 -23.17
N THR A 281 40.03 -34.52 -22.90
CA THR A 281 39.19 -35.53 -23.56
C THR A 281 38.62 -34.93 -24.84
N ASP A 282 39.36 -35.12 -25.94
CA ASP A 282 38.76 -35.27 -27.25
C ASP A 282 38.24 -36.71 -27.35
N GLN A 283 36.96 -36.89 -27.70
CA GLN A 283 36.42 -37.89 -28.64
C GLN A 283 34.91 -38.07 -28.46
N VAL A 284 34.13 -37.24 -29.16
CA VAL A 284 32.94 -37.71 -29.90
C VAL A 284 32.95 -37.00 -31.25
N GLN A 285 33.36 -37.74 -32.29
CA GLN A 285 33.21 -37.33 -33.68
C GLN A 285 31.76 -37.54 -34.12
N GLY A 286 31.22 -36.59 -34.87
CA GLY A 286 30.14 -36.85 -35.81
C GLY A 286 29.03 -35.82 -35.80
N GLU A 287 29.26 -34.67 -36.44
CA GLU A 287 28.40 -34.12 -37.50
C GLU A 287 29.05 -32.83 -38.01
N SER A 288 29.31 -32.77 -39.33
CA SER A 288 30.04 -31.67 -39.96
C SER A 288 29.20 -30.40 -39.99
N ALA A 289 29.82 -29.28 -39.64
CA ALA A 289 29.29 -27.91 -39.68
C ALA A 289 28.85 -27.40 -41.08
N ALA A 290 28.68 -28.28 -42.07
CA ALA A 290 28.24 -27.94 -43.42
C ALA A 290 26.70 -27.97 -43.61
N ASP A 291 25.94 -28.50 -42.65
CA ASP A 291 24.47 -28.62 -42.77
C ASP A 291 23.68 -27.62 -41.89
N MET A 292 24.35 -26.74 -41.13
CA MET A 292 23.70 -25.65 -40.37
C MET A 292 23.98 -24.24 -40.93
N GLU A 293 24.49 -24.14 -42.16
CA GLU A 293 24.74 -22.85 -42.84
C GLU A 293 23.56 -22.38 -43.72
N GLN A 294 22.45 -23.12 -43.77
CA GLN A 294 21.32 -22.80 -44.66
C GLN A 294 20.04 -22.28 -44.00
N LEU A 295 20.05 -21.83 -42.74
CA LEU A 295 18.82 -21.31 -42.12
C LEU A 295 18.84 -19.90 -41.52
N ILE A 296 19.95 -19.16 -41.56
CA ILE A 296 19.95 -17.76 -41.07
C ILE A 296 20.84 -16.88 -41.95
N LEU A 297 20.46 -16.69 -43.21
CA LEU A 297 20.92 -15.60 -44.06
C LEU A 297 19.75 -15.14 -44.95
N GLN A 298 18.91 -14.26 -44.43
CA GLN A 298 18.29 -13.21 -45.23
C GLN A 298 18.48 -11.88 -44.48
N ASP A 299 19.04 -10.92 -45.23
CA ASP A 299 19.18 -9.49 -44.95
C ASP A 299 20.33 -9.00 -44.06
N ALA A 300 21.53 -8.85 -44.67
CA ALA A 300 22.26 -7.57 -44.70
C ALA A 300 23.40 -7.61 -45.76
N PRO A 301 23.70 -6.51 -46.48
CA PRO A 301 24.74 -6.48 -47.52
C PRO A 301 26.15 -6.42 -46.93
N ALA A 302 27.08 -7.07 -47.63
CA ALA A 302 28.52 -6.94 -47.47
C ALA A 302 28.99 -5.54 -47.90
N ASP A 303 29.94 -4.96 -47.16
CA ASP A 303 31.23 -4.48 -47.70
C ASP A 303 32.16 -3.98 -46.56
N ASP A 304 33.47 -4.16 -46.80
CA ASP A 304 34.65 -3.74 -46.05
C ASP A 304 35.06 -4.47 -44.74
N ILE A 305 35.89 -5.51 -44.90
CA ILE A 305 36.82 -5.99 -43.85
C ILE A 305 38.24 -6.10 -44.46
N PRO A 306 39.23 -5.30 -44.00
CA PRO A 306 40.62 -5.52 -44.34
C PRO A 306 41.23 -6.64 -43.50
N ALA A 307 42.06 -7.48 -44.14
CA ALA A 307 42.79 -8.57 -43.51
C ALA A 307 43.81 -8.07 -42.48
N ILE A 308 43.78 -8.63 -41.26
CA ILE A 308 44.81 -8.43 -40.23
C ILE A 308 45.27 -9.81 -39.74
N ASN A 309 46.60 -10.01 -39.76
CA ASN A 309 47.28 -11.22 -39.30
C ASN A 309 47.07 -11.46 -37.78
N GLU A 310 46.74 -12.69 -37.42
CA GLU A 310 46.48 -13.17 -36.06
C GLU A 310 47.77 -13.46 -35.25
N PRO A 311 47.79 -13.23 -33.92
CA PRO A 311 48.66 -13.93 -33.00
C PRO A 311 47.92 -15.14 -32.35
N PRO A 312 48.62 -16.21 -31.98
CA PRO A 312 47.99 -17.46 -31.54
C PRO A 312 47.42 -17.35 -30.12
N GLY A 313 46.14 -17.72 -29.93
CA GLY A 313 45.53 -17.95 -28.60
C GLY A 313 44.14 -17.38 -28.33
N THR A 314 43.35 -16.91 -29.30
CA THR A 314 42.01 -16.34 -29.05
C THR A 314 40.92 -17.12 -29.82
N ASN A 315 39.83 -17.51 -29.14
CA ASN A 315 38.69 -18.20 -29.73
C ASN A 315 37.87 -17.23 -30.62
N ILE A 316 37.61 -17.64 -31.85
CA ILE A 316 36.87 -16.88 -32.86
C ILE A 316 35.40 -16.60 -32.45
N PHE A 317 34.82 -17.42 -31.57
CA PHE A 317 33.47 -17.24 -31.04
C PHE A 317 33.35 -16.04 -30.10
N ASP A 318 34.38 -15.75 -29.30
CA ASP A 318 34.38 -14.59 -28.40
C ASP A 318 34.40 -13.27 -29.18
N MET A 319 35.03 -13.24 -30.36
CA MET A 319 35.07 -12.05 -31.22
C MET A 319 33.83 -11.86 -32.09
N LEU A 320 33.19 -12.95 -32.54
CA LEU A 320 31.99 -12.88 -33.39
C LEU A 320 30.74 -12.45 -32.61
N GLU A 321 30.61 -12.83 -31.33
CA GLU A 321 29.48 -12.45 -30.48
C GLU A 321 29.56 -10.99 -29.98
N LEU A 322 30.76 -10.42 -29.84
CA LEU A 322 30.94 -8.99 -29.54
C LEU A 322 30.53 -8.07 -30.70
N ARG A 323 30.49 -8.55 -31.95
CA ARG A 323 30.07 -7.76 -33.12
C ARG A 323 28.55 -7.60 -33.28
N ARG A 324 27.74 -8.46 -32.64
CA ARG A 324 26.26 -8.45 -32.79
C ARG A 324 25.57 -7.30 -32.05
N PHE A 325 26.26 -6.63 -31.14
CA PHE A 325 25.65 -5.64 -30.25
C PHE A 325 26.43 -4.33 -30.33
N ASN A 326 25.95 -3.45 -31.22
CA ASN A 326 26.52 -2.19 -31.70
C ASN A 326 27.04 -1.25 -30.57
N THR A 327 28.21 -1.55 -30.02
CA THR A 327 28.80 -0.88 -28.85
C THR A 327 30.06 -0.11 -29.27
N SER A 328 30.02 1.21 -29.10
CA SER A 328 31.13 2.13 -29.42
C SER A 328 32.22 2.12 -28.34
N LEU A 329 33.44 2.46 -28.75
CA LEU A 329 34.72 2.10 -28.13
C LEU A 329 35.03 2.69 -26.74
N LEU A 330 35.39 1.83 -25.77
CA LEU A 330 36.24 2.16 -24.62
C LEU A 330 37.21 1.00 -24.31
N ILE A 331 38.43 1.33 -23.84
CA ILE A 331 39.59 0.41 -23.75
C ILE A 331 39.73 -0.10 -22.30
N LEU A 332 39.46 -1.39 -22.06
CA LEU A 332 39.77 -2.05 -20.77
C LEU A 332 41.29 -2.30 -20.65
N PRO A 333 41.84 -2.34 -19.41
CA PRO A 333 43.24 -2.70 -19.20
C PRO A 333 43.61 -4.06 -19.83
N SER A 334 44.81 -4.16 -20.40
CA SER A 334 45.34 -5.41 -20.96
C SER A 334 45.41 -6.50 -19.88
N GLY A 335 45.06 -7.76 -20.22
CA GLY A 335 45.04 -8.87 -19.27
C GLY A 335 43.79 -8.98 -18.38
N SER A 336 42.79 -8.11 -18.54
CA SER A 336 41.53 -8.16 -17.77
C SER A 336 40.81 -9.52 -17.88
N LYS A 337 40.35 -10.07 -16.76
CA LYS A 337 39.58 -11.32 -16.67
C LYS A 337 38.09 -11.01 -16.49
N PHE A 338 37.24 -11.99 -16.77
CA PHE A 338 35.78 -11.82 -16.72
C PHE A 338 35.11 -12.97 -15.96
N VAL A 339 34.16 -12.65 -15.09
CA VAL A 339 33.24 -13.59 -14.43
C VAL A 339 31.83 -13.43 -14.99
N ASN A 340 30.91 -14.35 -14.62
CA ASN A 340 29.55 -14.37 -15.15
C ASN A 340 29.51 -14.33 -16.69
N GLN A 341 30.49 -14.98 -17.31
CA GLN A 341 30.42 -15.27 -18.72
C GLN A 341 29.18 -16.15 -18.93
N PRO A 342 28.38 -15.89 -19.97
CA PRO A 342 27.02 -16.42 -20.07
C PRO A 342 26.91 -17.95 -20.05
N PHE A 343 28.00 -18.71 -20.18
CA PHE A 343 27.97 -20.18 -20.14
C PHE A 343 29.27 -20.79 -19.56
N GLN A 344 29.40 -20.81 -18.24
CA GLN A 344 30.28 -21.78 -17.55
C GLN A 344 29.38 -22.77 -16.81
N PRO A 345 28.90 -23.86 -17.46
CA PRO A 345 28.11 -24.86 -16.76
C PRO A 345 28.94 -25.46 -15.63
N ARG A 346 28.40 -25.41 -14.40
CA ARG A 346 29.05 -25.98 -13.22
C ARG A 346 28.35 -27.30 -12.92
N ALA A 347 28.84 -28.40 -13.48
CA ALA A 347 28.19 -29.72 -13.44
C ALA A 347 26.85 -29.81 -14.20
N ASP A 348 26.82 -30.75 -15.16
CA ASP A 348 25.61 -31.24 -15.80
C ASP A 348 25.04 -32.39 -14.97
N LEU A 349 23.96 -32.10 -14.28
CA LEU A 349 23.20 -33.00 -13.42
C LEU A 349 21.79 -33.21 -13.97
N ASN A 350 21.59 -33.06 -15.28
CA ASN A 350 20.29 -33.21 -15.92
C ASN A 350 19.72 -34.63 -15.79
N ASN A 351 18.42 -34.70 -15.48
CA ASN A 351 17.66 -35.94 -15.31
C ASN A 351 18.33 -36.94 -14.35
N ARG A 352 19.10 -36.46 -13.37
CA ARG A 352 19.78 -37.31 -12.40
C ARG A 352 18.86 -37.57 -11.21
N ASN A 353 19.03 -38.76 -10.61
CA ASN A 353 18.45 -39.04 -9.32
C ASN A 353 19.42 -38.62 -8.22
N LEU A 354 19.05 -37.56 -7.52
CA LEU A 354 19.76 -36.95 -6.39
C LEU A 354 18.94 -37.05 -5.09
N SER A 355 17.86 -37.85 -5.10
CA SER A 355 16.93 -37.97 -3.99
C SER A 355 17.60 -38.44 -2.70
N GLY A 356 17.23 -37.81 -1.59
CA GLY A 356 17.74 -38.12 -0.25
C GLY A 356 19.23 -37.83 -0.02
N LEU A 357 19.94 -37.25 -0.99
CA LEU A 357 21.34 -36.85 -0.80
C LEU A 357 21.46 -35.67 0.15
N ASP A 358 22.61 -35.57 0.82
CA ASP A 358 22.99 -34.38 1.57
C ASP A 358 23.92 -33.51 0.71
N LEU A 359 23.34 -32.41 0.21
CA LEU A 359 23.98 -31.37 -0.58
C LEU A 359 23.92 -30.03 0.16
N SER A 360 23.80 -30.05 1.49
CA SER A 360 23.79 -28.83 2.29
C SER A 360 25.10 -28.06 2.15
N GLU A 361 25.01 -26.73 2.13
CA GLU A 361 26.17 -25.82 2.00
C GLU A 361 26.99 -26.03 0.71
N THR A 362 26.51 -26.82 -0.23
CA THR A 362 27.17 -27.03 -1.53
C THR A 362 26.96 -25.84 -2.45
N ASP A 363 27.91 -25.61 -3.35
CA ASP A 363 27.80 -24.62 -4.41
C ASP A 363 27.47 -25.31 -5.73
N LEU A 364 26.20 -25.22 -6.09
CA LEU A 364 25.56 -25.70 -7.31
C LEU A 364 25.13 -24.51 -8.20
N SER A 365 25.76 -23.36 -8.02
CA SER A 365 25.49 -22.18 -8.84
C SER A 365 25.85 -22.48 -10.29
N TYR A 366 24.99 -22.06 -11.22
CA TYR A 366 25.12 -22.29 -12.66
C TYR A 366 25.12 -23.78 -13.08
N SER A 367 24.73 -24.68 -12.18
CA SER A 367 24.52 -26.09 -12.50
C SER A 367 23.25 -26.29 -13.31
N ASP A 368 23.28 -27.29 -14.19
CA ASP A 368 22.09 -27.74 -14.90
C ASP A 368 21.53 -28.99 -14.22
N LEU A 369 20.37 -28.84 -13.58
CA LEU A 369 19.63 -29.88 -12.86
C LEU A 369 18.26 -30.13 -13.50
N LEU A 370 18.06 -29.76 -14.78
CA LEU A 370 16.79 -29.88 -15.47
C LEU A 370 16.22 -31.30 -15.37
N GLY A 371 14.96 -31.41 -14.94
CA GLY A 371 14.24 -32.69 -14.88
C GLY A 371 14.75 -33.67 -13.82
N SER A 372 15.59 -33.22 -12.88
CA SER A 372 16.20 -34.10 -11.88
C SER A 372 15.27 -34.43 -10.73
N ASP A 373 15.52 -35.57 -10.08
CA ASP A 373 14.82 -35.98 -8.87
C ASP A 373 15.65 -35.59 -7.64
N LEU A 374 15.22 -34.54 -6.95
CA LEU A 374 15.76 -33.97 -5.71
C LEU A 374 14.83 -34.26 -4.52
N SER A 375 13.98 -35.29 -4.62
CA SER A 375 13.01 -35.60 -3.57
C SER A 375 13.71 -35.90 -2.24
N GLY A 376 13.32 -35.18 -1.18
CA GLY A 376 13.90 -35.35 0.15
C GLY A 376 15.40 -35.00 0.26
N THR A 377 16.00 -34.39 -0.76
CA THR A 377 17.39 -33.96 -0.75
C THR A 377 17.58 -32.81 0.23
N ASN A 378 18.68 -32.81 0.98
CA ASN A 378 19.05 -31.70 1.85
C ASN A 378 19.90 -30.70 1.06
N LEU A 379 19.33 -29.57 0.70
CA LEU A 379 19.94 -28.41 0.04
C LEU A 379 20.03 -27.21 1.00
N SER A 380 19.94 -27.42 2.31
CA SER A 380 19.93 -26.30 3.25
C SER A 380 21.22 -25.48 3.15
N ARG A 381 21.10 -24.16 3.08
CA ARG A 381 22.23 -23.22 2.94
C ARG A 381 23.11 -23.45 1.71
N SER A 382 22.65 -24.18 0.69
CA SER A 382 23.38 -24.33 -0.57
C SER A 382 23.32 -23.05 -1.41
N PHE A 383 24.30 -22.87 -2.29
CA PHE A 383 24.30 -21.83 -3.33
C PHE A 383 23.80 -22.42 -4.65
N LEU A 384 22.75 -21.84 -5.22
CA LEU A 384 22.06 -22.28 -6.44
C LEU A 384 21.84 -21.09 -7.38
N ILE A 385 22.75 -20.13 -7.40
CA ILE A 385 22.61 -18.90 -8.19
C ILE A 385 22.51 -19.27 -9.66
N GLN A 386 21.45 -18.83 -10.33
CA GLN A 386 21.19 -19.15 -11.75
C GLN A 386 21.26 -20.66 -12.08
N ALA A 387 21.02 -21.53 -11.10
CA ALA A 387 20.90 -22.96 -11.36
C ALA A 387 19.62 -23.22 -12.18
N VAL A 388 19.70 -24.17 -13.13
CA VAL A 388 18.55 -24.60 -13.93
C VAL A 388 17.96 -25.84 -13.28
N ILE A 389 16.86 -25.69 -12.56
CA ILE A 389 16.17 -26.74 -11.81
C ILE A 389 14.75 -26.96 -12.37
N SER A 390 14.42 -26.38 -13.52
CA SER A 390 13.10 -26.47 -14.12
C SER A 390 12.66 -27.92 -14.36
N ASN A 391 11.36 -28.17 -14.26
CA ASN A 391 10.73 -29.49 -14.41
C ASN A 391 11.28 -30.59 -13.47
N SER A 392 11.98 -30.22 -12.40
CA SER A 392 12.55 -31.16 -11.43
C SER A 392 11.54 -31.50 -10.32
N THR A 393 11.78 -32.61 -9.62
CA THR A 393 10.99 -33.01 -8.44
C THR A 393 11.77 -32.68 -7.17
N LEU A 394 11.28 -31.76 -6.37
CA LEU A 394 11.84 -31.32 -5.08
C LEU A 394 10.91 -31.66 -3.91
N ILE A 395 10.06 -32.68 -4.06
CA ILE A 395 9.06 -33.06 -3.06
C ILE A 395 9.76 -33.30 -1.71
N ARG A 396 9.35 -32.53 -0.68
CA ARG A 396 9.91 -32.58 0.68
C ARG A 396 11.44 -32.36 0.74
N ALA A 397 12.03 -31.71 -0.25
CA ALA A 397 13.42 -31.27 -0.18
C ALA A 397 13.59 -30.21 0.91
N ASN A 398 14.76 -30.18 1.55
CA ASN A 398 15.10 -29.14 2.52
C ASN A 398 15.97 -28.08 1.86
N LEU A 399 15.37 -26.95 1.50
CA LEU A 399 16.02 -25.76 0.93
C LEU A 399 16.15 -24.63 1.98
N SER A 400 16.01 -24.93 3.28
CA SER A 400 16.03 -23.89 4.32
C SER A 400 17.34 -23.09 4.29
N GLY A 401 17.22 -21.76 4.23
CA GLY A 401 18.34 -20.83 4.10
C GLY A 401 19.15 -20.96 2.82
N ALA A 402 18.68 -21.69 1.80
CA ALA A 402 19.37 -21.78 0.52
C ALA A 402 19.43 -20.40 -0.17
N PHE A 403 20.55 -20.13 -0.84
CA PHE A 403 20.77 -18.90 -1.60
C PHE A 403 20.67 -19.18 -3.09
N MET A 404 19.56 -18.81 -3.71
CA MET A 404 19.22 -19.24 -5.06
C MET A 404 18.66 -18.11 -5.95
N PRO A 405 19.23 -16.89 -5.95
CA PRO A 405 18.73 -15.81 -6.79
C PRO A 405 18.80 -16.18 -8.28
N LEU A 406 17.76 -15.78 -9.02
CA LEU A 406 17.61 -16.00 -10.46
C LEU A 406 17.68 -17.47 -10.90
N ALA A 407 17.51 -18.43 -9.98
CA ALA A 407 17.37 -19.84 -10.35
C ALA A 407 16.09 -20.06 -11.14
N ALA A 408 16.13 -21.03 -12.08
CA ALA A 408 14.99 -21.42 -12.89
C ALA A 408 14.37 -22.70 -12.30
N LEU A 409 13.14 -22.59 -11.80
CA LEU A 409 12.36 -23.66 -11.18
C LEU A 409 11.00 -23.82 -11.86
N ASP A 410 10.84 -23.31 -13.08
CA ASP A 410 9.59 -23.39 -13.83
C ASP A 410 9.11 -24.84 -13.94
N GLY A 411 7.83 -25.07 -13.68
CA GLY A 411 7.20 -26.39 -13.75
C GLY A 411 7.69 -27.43 -12.75
N SER A 412 8.57 -27.06 -11.80
CA SER A 412 9.07 -28.00 -10.79
C SER A 412 8.04 -28.30 -9.70
N ASP A 413 8.16 -29.47 -9.06
CA ASP A 413 7.31 -29.90 -7.95
C ASP A 413 8.04 -29.78 -6.61
N LEU A 414 7.78 -28.71 -5.87
CA LEU A 414 8.27 -28.41 -4.53
C LEU A 414 7.24 -28.78 -3.43
N SER A 415 6.30 -29.70 -3.69
CA SER A 415 5.27 -30.04 -2.72
C SER A 415 5.86 -30.47 -1.37
N GLY A 416 5.47 -29.79 -0.31
CA GLY A 416 5.95 -30.02 1.06
C GLY A 416 7.44 -29.73 1.29
N ALA A 417 8.12 -29.03 0.38
CA ALA A 417 9.50 -28.61 0.57
C ALA A 417 9.62 -27.55 1.69
N ASP A 418 10.77 -27.52 2.35
CA ASP A 418 11.11 -26.52 3.38
C ASP A 418 12.03 -25.46 2.77
N LEU A 419 11.49 -24.26 2.51
CA LEU A 419 12.19 -23.09 1.97
C LEU A 419 12.31 -21.97 3.01
N ARG A 420 12.20 -22.27 4.32
CA ARG A 420 12.21 -21.23 5.36
C ARG A 420 13.51 -20.42 5.30
N GLY A 421 13.36 -19.10 5.25
CA GLY A 421 14.48 -18.16 5.18
C GLY A 421 15.35 -18.27 3.93
N ALA A 422 14.91 -18.99 2.89
CA ALA A 422 15.64 -19.08 1.63
C ALA A 422 15.56 -17.75 0.84
N THR A 423 16.58 -17.48 0.03
CA THR A 423 16.64 -16.30 -0.84
C THR A 423 16.37 -16.70 -2.29
N LEU A 424 15.17 -16.38 -2.78
CA LEU A 424 14.65 -16.67 -4.11
C LEU A 424 14.41 -15.40 -4.94
N LEU A 425 15.27 -14.38 -4.80
CA LEU A 425 15.08 -13.12 -5.51
C LEU A 425 15.04 -13.32 -7.03
N GLY A 426 14.01 -12.80 -7.69
CA GLY A 426 13.85 -12.86 -9.14
C GLY A 426 13.78 -14.28 -9.72
N ASN A 427 13.40 -15.28 -8.92
CA ASN A 427 13.33 -16.67 -9.37
C ASN A 427 12.23 -16.88 -10.41
N TYR A 428 12.46 -17.83 -11.32
CA TYR A 428 11.44 -18.29 -12.26
C TYR A 428 10.75 -19.53 -11.67
N LEU A 429 9.50 -19.38 -11.27
CA LEU A 429 8.68 -20.39 -10.57
C LEU A 429 7.34 -20.58 -11.31
N MET A 430 7.27 -20.22 -12.59
CA MET A 430 6.02 -20.24 -13.35
C MET A 430 5.52 -21.68 -13.47
N GLY A 431 4.24 -21.90 -13.18
CA GLY A 431 3.64 -23.24 -13.21
C GLY A 431 4.18 -24.25 -12.21
N SER A 432 5.02 -23.84 -11.25
CA SER A 432 5.55 -24.73 -10.21
C SER A 432 4.46 -25.16 -9.22
N ASN A 433 4.64 -26.33 -8.60
CA ASN A 433 3.77 -26.83 -7.54
C ASN A 433 4.47 -26.71 -6.18
N MET A 434 3.96 -25.83 -5.33
CA MET A 434 4.45 -25.56 -3.97
C MET A 434 3.38 -25.93 -2.92
N THR A 435 2.51 -26.90 -3.23
CA THR A 435 1.44 -27.33 -2.31
C THR A 435 2.03 -27.74 -0.96
N GLY A 436 1.58 -27.09 0.12
CA GLY A 436 2.02 -27.35 1.49
C GLY A 436 3.50 -27.05 1.77
N ALA A 437 4.21 -26.36 0.87
CA ALA A 437 5.58 -25.95 1.10
C ALA A 437 5.66 -24.88 2.22
N ASP A 438 6.77 -24.85 2.94
CA ASP A 438 7.04 -23.86 3.99
C ASP A 438 8.05 -22.83 3.51
N LEU A 439 7.57 -21.68 3.07
CA LEU A 439 8.33 -20.53 2.60
C LEU A 439 8.39 -19.41 3.65
N SER A 440 8.16 -19.71 4.93
CA SER A 440 8.10 -18.69 5.97
C SER A 440 9.42 -17.90 6.06
N GLY A 441 9.33 -16.57 6.09
CA GLY A 441 10.48 -15.67 6.14
C GLY A 441 11.41 -15.72 4.92
N SER A 442 11.00 -16.34 3.81
CA SER A 442 11.79 -16.36 2.58
C SER A 442 11.76 -15.00 1.86
N LEU A 443 12.78 -14.74 1.05
CA LEU A 443 12.92 -13.52 0.25
C LEU A 443 12.66 -13.85 -1.22
N MET A 444 11.45 -13.55 -1.71
CA MET A 444 10.95 -13.87 -3.05
C MET A 444 10.63 -12.60 -3.87
N ASP A 445 11.29 -11.48 -3.56
CA ASP A 445 11.04 -10.24 -4.29
C ASP A 445 11.27 -10.43 -5.80
N GLN A 446 10.37 -9.88 -6.60
CA GLN A 446 10.37 -9.98 -8.06
C GLN A 446 10.31 -11.42 -8.61
N ALA A 447 9.99 -12.42 -7.78
CA ALA A 447 9.80 -13.79 -8.26
C ALA A 447 8.65 -13.87 -9.28
N MET A 448 8.81 -14.73 -10.29
CA MET A 448 7.82 -15.00 -11.32
C MET A 448 7.12 -16.32 -11.03
N MET A 449 5.95 -16.25 -10.42
CA MET A 449 5.16 -17.38 -9.91
C MET A 449 3.79 -17.49 -10.61
N ASP A 450 3.64 -16.89 -11.80
CA ASP A 450 2.39 -16.95 -12.56
C ASP A 450 2.00 -18.42 -12.84
N ASN A 451 0.71 -18.74 -12.73
CA ASN A 451 0.15 -20.09 -12.90
C ASN A 451 0.65 -21.15 -11.90
N SER A 452 1.31 -20.76 -10.80
CA SER A 452 1.79 -21.70 -9.78
C SER A 452 0.67 -22.21 -8.86
N THR A 453 0.93 -23.34 -8.19
CA THR A 453 0.05 -23.90 -7.15
C THR A 453 0.70 -23.74 -5.78
N LEU A 454 0.06 -22.98 -4.89
CA LEU A 454 0.49 -22.63 -3.54
C LEU A 454 -0.55 -23.06 -2.49
N VAL A 455 -1.32 -24.10 -2.80
CA VAL A 455 -2.39 -24.59 -1.92
C VAL A 455 -1.80 -24.97 -0.56
N ASP A 456 -2.36 -24.42 0.51
CA ASP A 456 -1.91 -24.61 1.89
C ASP A 456 -0.41 -24.30 2.14
N ALA A 457 0.23 -23.55 1.25
CA ALA A 457 1.61 -23.10 1.44
C ALA A 457 1.71 -22.10 2.61
N LYS A 458 2.80 -22.15 3.36
CA LYS A 458 3.08 -21.20 4.45
C LYS A 458 4.08 -20.17 3.97
N MET A 459 3.69 -18.90 3.97
CA MET A 459 4.48 -17.75 3.53
C MET A 459 4.46 -16.66 4.61
N ASP A 460 4.35 -17.05 5.89
CA ASP A 460 4.28 -16.11 7.00
C ASP A 460 5.59 -15.29 7.08
N GLY A 461 5.47 -13.97 7.11
CA GLY A 461 6.60 -13.04 7.10
C GLY A 461 7.49 -13.10 5.86
N ALA A 462 7.08 -13.78 4.79
CA ALA A 462 7.83 -13.82 3.54
C ALA A 462 7.76 -12.46 2.82
N SER A 463 8.81 -12.14 2.07
CA SER A 463 8.84 -10.96 1.20
C SER A 463 8.56 -11.38 -0.24
N LEU A 464 7.54 -10.79 -0.84
CA LEU A 464 7.09 -11.00 -2.22
C LEU A 464 6.97 -9.65 -2.95
N TRP A 465 7.83 -8.69 -2.62
CA TRP A 465 7.76 -7.35 -3.17
C TRP A 465 7.83 -7.39 -4.70
N ALA A 466 6.85 -6.78 -5.36
CA ALA A 466 6.71 -6.78 -6.82
C ALA A 466 6.74 -8.17 -7.49
N ALA A 467 6.42 -9.24 -6.75
CA ALA A 467 6.30 -10.58 -7.31
C ALA A 467 5.11 -10.69 -8.28
N LYS A 468 5.23 -11.57 -9.27
CA LYS A 468 4.16 -11.90 -10.22
C LYS A 468 3.55 -13.23 -9.82
N VAL A 469 2.31 -13.22 -9.40
CA VAL A 469 1.60 -14.38 -8.84
C VAL A 469 0.23 -14.51 -9.52
N SER A 470 0.11 -14.07 -10.77
CA SER A 470 -1.15 -14.04 -11.53
C SER A 470 -1.59 -15.46 -11.88
N ASP A 471 -2.91 -15.66 -11.95
CA ASP A 471 -3.53 -16.95 -12.27
C ASP A 471 -3.11 -18.11 -11.33
N ALA A 472 -2.49 -17.80 -10.19
CA ALA A 472 -2.01 -18.79 -9.24
C ALA A 472 -3.12 -19.27 -8.29
N ASN A 473 -2.94 -20.48 -7.74
CA ASN A 473 -3.84 -21.05 -6.75
C ASN A 473 -3.24 -21.02 -5.35
N LEU A 474 -3.70 -20.09 -4.52
CA LEU A 474 -3.30 -19.90 -3.12
C LEU A 474 -4.41 -20.33 -2.15
N PHE A 475 -5.26 -21.28 -2.52
CA PHE A 475 -6.32 -21.78 -1.64
C PHE A 475 -5.74 -22.21 -0.28
N GLY A 476 -6.28 -21.65 0.81
CA GLY A 476 -5.86 -21.97 2.18
C GLY A 476 -4.43 -21.54 2.57
N ALA A 477 -3.70 -20.82 1.70
CA ALA A 477 -2.34 -20.40 1.99
C ALA A 477 -2.27 -19.44 3.19
N SER A 478 -1.18 -19.51 3.95
CA SER A 478 -0.89 -18.58 5.06
C SER A 478 0.10 -17.53 4.59
N LEU A 479 -0.25 -16.25 4.74
CA LEU A 479 0.52 -15.07 4.36
C LEU A 479 0.54 -14.06 5.52
N ILE A 480 0.58 -14.55 6.76
CA ILE A 480 0.48 -13.70 7.96
C ILE A 480 1.69 -12.75 7.98
N ASN A 481 1.44 -11.46 8.10
CA ASN A 481 2.48 -10.41 8.08
C ASN A 481 3.43 -10.48 6.85
N ALA A 482 2.98 -11.05 5.72
CA ALA A 482 3.78 -11.09 4.51
C ALA A 482 3.85 -9.70 3.83
N PHE A 483 4.97 -9.43 3.16
CA PHE A 483 5.21 -8.20 2.40
C PHE A 483 4.89 -8.44 0.92
N LEU A 484 3.74 -7.95 0.48
CA LEU A 484 3.15 -8.22 -0.84
C LEU A 484 3.02 -6.92 -1.65
N GLU A 485 3.74 -5.85 -1.30
CA GLU A 485 3.57 -4.55 -1.94
C GLU A 485 3.89 -4.62 -3.42
N ARG A 486 3.04 -3.99 -4.24
CA ARG A 486 3.14 -3.93 -5.70
C ARG A 486 3.17 -5.29 -6.42
N SER A 487 2.91 -6.38 -5.71
CA SER A 487 2.77 -7.69 -6.30
C SER A 487 1.50 -7.78 -7.17
N THR A 488 1.46 -8.77 -8.05
CA THR A 488 0.32 -9.01 -8.95
C THR A 488 -0.32 -10.35 -8.68
N PHE A 489 -1.63 -10.34 -8.42
CA PHE A 489 -2.51 -11.49 -8.13
C PHE A 489 -3.72 -11.51 -9.09
N VAL A 490 -3.54 -11.03 -10.32
CA VAL A 490 -4.64 -10.94 -11.29
C VAL A 490 -5.22 -12.34 -11.51
N ASN A 491 -6.56 -12.45 -11.44
CA ASN A 491 -7.33 -13.71 -11.53
C ASN A 491 -6.93 -14.82 -10.53
N SER A 492 -6.14 -14.52 -9.50
CA SER A 492 -5.62 -15.55 -8.60
C SER A 492 -6.67 -16.03 -7.62
N GLN A 493 -6.51 -17.26 -7.12
CA GLN A 493 -7.44 -17.88 -6.18
C GLN A 493 -6.87 -17.85 -4.77
N LEU A 494 -7.35 -16.93 -3.93
CA LEU A 494 -6.97 -16.76 -2.52
C LEU A 494 -8.10 -17.19 -1.57
N LYS A 495 -9.00 -18.08 -2.01
CA LYS A 495 -10.13 -18.49 -1.19
C LYS A 495 -9.64 -19.13 0.12
N GLY A 496 -10.13 -18.62 1.25
CA GLY A 496 -9.76 -19.11 2.58
C GLY A 496 -8.31 -18.84 3.00
N ALA A 497 -7.55 -18.04 2.24
CA ALA A 497 -6.19 -17.67 2.61
C ALA A 497 -6.18 -16.79 3.88
N ASN A 498 -5.10 -16.85 4.64
CA ASN A 498 -4.89 -16.00 5.82
C ASN A 498 -3.85 -14.92 5.52
N LEU A 499 -4.31 -13.70 5.31
CA LEU A 499 -3.51 -12.50 5.07
C LEU A 499 -3.52 -11.54 6.27
N THR A 500 -3.74 -12.05 7.48
CA THR A 500 -3.77 -11.22 8.70
C THR A 500 -2.48 -10.41 8.82
N GLY A 501 -2.62 -9.08 8.95
CA GLY A 501 -1.49 -8.16 9.08
C GLY A 501 -0.58 -8.03 7.86
N ALA A 502 -0.92 -8.65 6.73
CA ALA A 502 -0.11 -8.57 5.51
C ALA A 502 -0.16 -7.17 4.88
N SER A 503 0.90 -6.80 4.19
CA SER A 503 0.99 -5.54 3.45
C SER A 503 0.80 -5.78 1.96
N LEU A 504 -0.35 -5.38 1.42
CA LEU A 504 -0.74 -5.44 0.01
C LEU A 504 -0.76 -4.05 -0.64
N VAL A 505 0.03 -3.11 -0.13
CA VAL A 505 0.00 -1.72 -0.62
C VAL A 505 0.32 -1.66 -2.11
N GLY A 506 -0.61 -1.10 -2.88
CA GLY A 506 -0.49 -1.00 -4.34
C GLY A 506 -0.51 -2.34 -5.09
N ALA A 507 -0.89 -3.44 -4.44
CA ALA A 507 -1.00 -4.75 -5.10
C ALA A 507 -2.13 -4.75 -6.15
N ASN A 508 -1.98 -5.61 -7.15
CA ASN A 508 -2.95 -5.76 -8.22
C ASN A 508 -3.75 -7.06 -8.07
N LEU A 509 -4.97 -6.94 -7.56
CA LEU A 509 -5.92 -8.02 -7.23
C LEU A 509 -7.11 -8.04 -8.20
N ILE A 510 -6.97 -7.51 -9.41
CA ILE A 510 -8.06 -7.46 -10.40
C ILE A 510 -8.59 -8.88 -10.64
N ASN A 511 -9.92 -9.04 -10.51
CA ASN A 511 -10.64 -10.31 -10.64
C ASN A 511 -10.15 -11.46 -9.72
N ALA A 512 -9.36 -11.16 -8.68
CA ALA A 512 -8.92 -12.18 -7.74
C ALA A 512 -10.12 -12.71 -6.93
N THR A 513 -10.09 -14.00 -6.58
CA THR A 513 -11.09 -14.62 -5.70
C THR A 513 -10.52 -14.71 -4.29
N ILE A 514 -10.96 -13.82 -3.41
CA ILE A 514 -10.49 -13.65 -2.02
C ILE A 514 -11.63 -14.00 -1.03
N THR A 515 -12.54 -14.87 -1.48
CA THR A 515 -13.72 -15.28 -0.72
C THR A 515 -13.32 -16.04 0.54
N ASP A 516 -14.02 -15.82 1.65
CA ASP A 516 -13.77 -16.52 2.93
C ASP A 516 -12.36 -16.32 3.52
N ALA A 517 -11.54 -15.41 2.98
CA ALA A 517 -10.19 -15.13 3.48
C ALA A 517 -10.21 -14.22 4.73
N ASP A 518 -9.16 -14.30 5.54
CA ASP A 518 -8.92 -13.37 6.66
C ASP A 518 -7.85 -12.33 6.29
N LEU A 519 -8.25 -11.07 6.21
CA LEU A 519 -7.42 -9.89 5.93
C LEU A 519 -7.46 -8.91 7.11
N SER A 520 -7.70 -9.41 8.32
CA SER A 520 -7.77 -8.55 9.51
C SER A 520 -6.47 -7.80 9.74
N GLY A 521 -6.58 -6.48 9.94
CA GLY A 521 -5.42 -5.60 10.11
C GLY A 521 -4.47 -5.52 8.91
N ALA A 522 -4.82 -6.10 7.75
CA ALA A 522 -4.00 -5.99 6.55
C ALA A 522 -4.02 -4.56 6.00
N ASP A 523 -2.94 -4.15 5.35
CA ASP A 523 -2.87 -2.90 4.60
C ASP A 523 -3.05 -3.17 3.10
N ILE A 524 -4.22 -2.83 2.58
CA ILE A 524 -4.63 -2.99 1.18
C ILE A 524 -4.76 -1.59 0.53
N SER A 525 -4.07 -0.59 1.07
CA SER A 525 -4.12 0.78 0.56
C SER A 525 -3.62 0.87 -0.88
N ALA A 526 -4.26 1.72 -1.67
CA ALA A 526 -3.98 1.92 -3.10
C ALA A 526 -4.01 0.64 -3.97
N ALA A 527 -4.52 -0.48 -3.46
CA ALA A 527 -4.62 -1.72 -4.22
C ALA A 527 -5.69 -1.62 -5.33
N ARG A 528 -5.47 -2.37 -6.41
CA ARG A 528 -6.40 -2.48 -7.53
C ARG A 528 -7.22 -3.76 -7.37
N CYS A 529 -8.45 -3.65 -6.90
CA CYS A 529 -9.35 -4.76 -6.61
C CYS A 529 -10.60 -4.76 -7.52
N MET A 530 -10.50 -4.14 -8.71
CA MET A 530 -11.64 -4.06 -9.65
C MET A 530 -12.13 -5.48 -10.01
N GLY A 531 -13.43 -5.72 -9.83
CA GLY A 531 -14.05 -7.02 -10.10
C GLY A 531 -13.65 -8.17 -9.17
N ALA A 532 -12.86 -7.90 -8.11
CA ALA A 532 -12.45 -8.93 -7.17
C ALA A 532 -13.65 -9.46 -6.35
N ASN A 533 -13.60 -10.74 -5.97
CA ASN A 533 -14.62 -11.35 -5.10
C ASN A 533 -14.07 -11.49 -3.68
N LEU A 534 -14.43 -10.56 -2.81
CA LEU A 534 -14.12 -10.55 -1.38
C LEU A 534 -15.33 -10.98 -0.53
N SER A 535 -16.33 -11.65 -1.11
CA SER A 535 -17.54 -12.03 -0.36
C SER A 535 -17.19 -12.89 0.85
N ARG A 536 -17.87 -12.65 1.98
CA ARG A 536 -17.64 -13.32 3.28
C ARG A 536 -16.23 -13.21 3.86
N SER A 537 -15.35 -12.39 3.29
CA SER A 537 -14.01 -12.16 3.84
C SER A 537 -14.08 -11.37 5.16
N ARG A 538 -13.04 -11.52 5.98
CA ARG A 538 -12.87 -10.78 7.24
C ARG A 538 -11.81 -9.70 7.03
N LEU A 539 -12.23 -8.44 6.99
CA LEU A 539 -11.42 -7.24 6.77
C LEU A 539 -11.44 -6.33 8.02
N VAL A 540 -11.54 -6.94 9.21
CA VAL A 540 -11.71 -6.19 10.46
C VAL A 540 -10.46 -5.34 10.74
N GLY A 541 -10.66 -4.04 10.93
CA GLY A 541 -9.57 -3.09 11.22
C GLY A 541 -8.51 -2.99 10.11
N SER A 542 -8.80 -3.40 8.88
CA SER A 542 -7.88 -3.25 7.75
C SER A 542 -7.72 -1.78 7.33
N THR A 543 -6.61 -1.47 6.68
CA THR A 543 -6.38 -0.17 6.03
C THR A 543 -6.56 -0.35 4.53
N MET A 544 -7.46 0.42 3.92
CA MET A 544 -7.88 0.27 2.52
C MET A 544 -8.01 1.63 1.81
N GLY A 545 -7.34 2.67 2.34
CA GLY A 545 -7.40 4.02 1.80
C GLY A 545 -6.97 4.07 0.34
N PHE A 546 -7.66 4.87 -0.48
CA PHE A 546 -7.37 5.05 -1.92
C PHE A 546 -7.42 3.76 -2.77
N SER A 547 -7.95 2.65 -2.25
CA SER A 547 -8.11 1.42 -3.02
C SER A 547 -9.21 1.55 -4.08
N ASN A 548 -9.10 0.75 -5.15
CA ASN A 548 -10.10 0.69 -6.22
C ASN A 548 -10.83 -0.67 -6.19
N LEU A 549 -12.05 -0.66 -5.66
CA LEU A 549 -12.97 -1.79 -5.49
C LEU A 549 -14.17 -1.68 -6.45
N ASN A 550 -14.02 -0.99 -7.59
CA ASN A 550 -15.09 -0.87 -8.57
C ASN A 550 -15.60 -2.24 -9.02
N GLY A 551 -16.92 -2.44 -8.95
CA GLY A 551 -17.55 -3.71 -9.32
C GLY A 551 -17.14 -4.93 -8.49
N ALA A 552 -16.42 -4.74 -7.37
CA ALA A 552 -16.06 -5.84 -6.49
C ALA A 552 -17.29 -6.39 -5.75
N ASP A 553 -17.24 -7.67 -5.40
CA ASP A 553 -18.23 -8.31 -4.54
C ASP A 553 -17.70 -8.41 -3.11
N LEU A 554 -18.23 -7.59 -2.21
CA LEU A 554 -17.98 -7.60 -0.76
C LEU A 554 -19.22 -8.07 0.02
N SER A 555 -20.15 -8.79 -0.62
CA SER A 555 -21.35 -9.24 0.06
C SER A 555 -21.01 -10.11 1.27
N MET A 556 -21.69 -9.83 2.39
CA MET A 556 -21.46 -10.49 3.68
C MET A 556 -20.03 -10.37 4.24
N ALA A 557 -19.17 -9.51 3.69
CA ALA A 557 -17.84 -9.26 4.24
C ALA A 557 -17.93 -8.48 5.55
N ASN A 558 -16.97 -8.69 6.44
CA ASN A 558 -16.85 -7.92 7.68
C ASN A 558 -15.73 -6.89 7.57
N LEU A 559 -16.09 -5.63 7.38
CA LEU A 559 -15.21 -4.46 7.30
C LEU A 559 -15.26 -3.60 8.59
N SER A 560 -15.73 -4.15 9.72
CA SER A 560 -15.91 -3.36 10.94
C SER A 560 -14.61 -2.70 11.39
N GLY A 561 -14.64 -1.40 11.70
CA GLY A 561 -13.49 -0.62 12.15
C GLY A 561 -12.40 -0.40 11.10
N SER A 562 -12.64 -0.72 9.81
CA SER A 562 -11.66 -0.51 8.74
C SER A 562 -11.54 0.96 8.30
N TYR A 563 -10.38 1.31 7.73
CA TYR A 563 -10.09 2.64 7.17
C TYR A 563 -10.20 2.62 5.64
N LEU A 564 -11.30 3.15 5.11
CA LEU A 564 -11.67 3.11 3.69
C LEU A 564 -11.70 4.51 3.05
N SER A 565 -11.08 5.51 3.68
CA SER A 565 -11.15 6.91 3.23
C SER A 565 -10.69 7.07 1.78
N ALA A 566 -11.45 7.84 0.99
CA ALA A 566 -11.17 8.12 -0.43
C ALA A 566 -11.00 6.88 -1.34
N SER A 567 -11.49 5.72 -0.92
CA SER A 567 -11.56 4.51 -1.77
C SER A 567 -12.74 4.58 -2.74
N VAL A 568 -12.69 3.75 -3.79
CA VAL A 568 -13.69 3.74 -4.87
C VAL A 568 -14.39 2.38 -4.92
N PHE A 569 -15.71 2.39 -4.84
CA PHE A 569 -16.61 1.24 -4.74
C PHE A 569 -17.74 1.30 -5.79
N ALA A 570 -17.58 2.08 -6.85
CA ALA A 570 -18.67 2.31 -7.79
C ALA A 570 -19.16 0.98 -8.38
N ASN A 571 -20.49 0.77 -8.36
CA ASN A 571 -21.15 -0.47 -8.80
C ASN A 571 -20.76 -1.75 -8.02
N SER A 572 -20.14 -1.63 -6.85
CA SER A 572 -19.79 -2.79 -6.02
C SER A 572 -21.01 -3.35 -5.27
N ASN A 573 -20.88 -4.59 -4.80
CA ASN A 573 -21.88 -5.27 -3.99
C ASN A 573 -21.42 -5.38 -2.53
N LEU A 574 -22.03 -4.62 -1.62
CA LEU A 574 -21.84 -4.69 -0.16
C LEU A 574 -23.10 -5.21 0.54
N THR A 575 -23.95 -5.97 -0.15
CA THR A 575 -25.18 -6.53 0.44
C THR A 575 -24.84 -7.31 1.71
N ARG A 576 -25.49 -6.96 2.83
CA ARG A 576 -25.29 -7.56 4.15
C ARG A 576 -23.85 -7.49 4.69
N ALA A 577 -23.01 -6.60 4.16
CA ALA A 577 -21.69 -6.36 4.71
C ALA A 577 -21.78 -5.64 6.08
N ASP A 578 -20.79 -5.87 6.93
CA ASP A 578 -20.64 -5.17 8.21
C ASP A 578 -19.59 -4.06 8.08
N LEU A 579 -20.02 -2.81 8.10
CA LEU A 579 -19.19 -1.60 8.04
C LEU A 579 -19.26 -0.81 9.35
N SER A 580 -19.71 -1.45 10.44
CA SER A 580 -19.86 -0.78 11.74
C SER A 580 -18.52 -0.18 12.19
N ASP A 581 -18.57 1.05 12.69
CA ASP A 581 -17.39 1.83 13.13
C ASP A 581 -16.31 2.08 12.06
N ALA A 582 -16.56 1.75 10.77
CA ALA A 582 -15.62 1.99 9.70
C ALA A 582 -15.54 3.49 9.30
N ASN A 583 -14.43 3.88 8.66
CA ASN A 583 -14.25 5.22 8.13
C ASN A 583 -14.27 5.24 6.59
N LEU A 584 -15.35 5.76 6.01
CA LEU A 584 -15.57 5.96 4.58
C LEU A 584 -15.57 7.45 4.18
N GLU A 585 -14.86 8.30 4.92
CA GLU A 585 -14.77 9.72 4.58
C GLU A 585 -14.33 9.92 3.12
N SER A 586 -15.14 10.68 2.37
CA SER A 586 -14.92 10.99 0.94
C SER A 586 -14.79 9.76 0.02
N ALA A 587 -15.31 8.59 0.41
CA ALA A 587 -15.32 7.40 -0.44
C ALA A 587 -16.40 7.51 -1.54
N PHE A 588 -16.19 6.78 -2.65
CA PHE A 588 -17.06 6.79 -3.82
C PHE A 588 -17.87 5.50 -3.97
N LEU A 589 -19.11 5.50 -3.49
CA LEU A 589 -20.05 4.37 -3.51
C LEU A 589 -21.24 4.57 -4.48
N ASN A 590 -21.12 5.46 -5.46
CA ASN A 590 -22.14 5.66 -6.50
C ASN A 590 -22.63 4.32 -7.08
N ARG A 591 -23.94 4.11 -7.10
CA ARG A 591 -24.59 2.88 -7.63
C ARG A 591 -24.17 1.57 -6.94
N ALA A 592 -23.58 1.63 -5.75
CA ALA A 592 -23.28 0.44 -4.98
C ALA A 592 -24.56 -0.19 -4.39
N LYS A 593 -24.52 -1.50 -4.10
CA LYS A 593 -25.58 -2.20 -3.38
C LYS A 593 -25.19 -2.39 -1.92
N LEU A 594 -25.87 -1.71 -1.01
CA LEU A 594 -25.71 -1.80 0.44
C LEU A 594 -26.98 -2.35 1.12
N VAL A 595 -27.77 -3.15 0.41
CA VAL A 595 -29.01 -3.75 0.93
C VAL A 595 -28.71 -4.53 2.21
N GLU A 596 -29.44 -4.23 3.28
CA GLU A 596 -29.27 -4.84 4.62
C GLU A 596 -27.85 -4.71 5.20
N ALA A 597 -27.01 -3.80 4.70
CA ALA A 597 -25.68 -3.56 5.26
C ALA A 597 -25.77 -2.92 6.65
N LYS A 598 -24.78 -3.21 7.51
CA LYS A 598 -24.64 -2.55 8.81
C LYS A 598 -23.64 -1.42 8.71
N LEU A 599 -24.07 -0.20 9.00
CA LEU A 599 -23.28 1.03 9.01
C LEU A 599 -23.44 1.77 10.35
N VAL A 600 -23.51 1.03 11.45
CA VAL A 600 -23.72 1.62 12.78
C VAL A 600 -22.46 2.39 13.20
N ASN A 601 -22.63 3.63 13.65
CA ASN A 601 -21.54 4.57 13.99
C ASN A 601 -20.49 4.80 12.87
N THR A 602 -20.80 4.46 11.62
CA THR A 602 -19.86 4.60 10.51
C THR A 602 -19.63 6.07 10.18
N SER A 603 -18.37 6.44 9.94
CA SER A 603 -17.97 7.77 9.47
C SER A 603 -18.10 7.84 7.95
N LEU A 604 -19.09 8.59 7.45
CA LEU A 604 -19.40 8.82 6.04
C LEU A 604 -19.37 10.33 5.62
N PRO A 605 -18.56 11.25 6.19
CA PRO A 605 -18.54 12.62 5.71
C PRO A 605 -18.14 12.73 4.24
N ARG A 606 -18.89 13.53 3.47
CA ARG A 606 -18.65 13.77 2.03
C ARG A 606 -18.61 12.49 1.18
N VAL A 607 -19.22 11.40 1.65
CA VAL A 607 -19.33 10.17 0.86
C VAL A 607 -20.23 10.41 -0.35
N HIS A 608 -19.91 9.74 -1.46
CA HIS A 608 -20.75 9.71 -2.66
C HIS A 608 -21.56 8.42 -2.71
N LEU A 609 -22.87 8.50 -2.55
CA LEU A 609 -23.86 7.41 -2.52
C LEU A 609 -24.96 7.61 -3.58
N GLU A 610 -24.76 8.48 -4.57
CA GLU A 610 -25.74 8.78 -5.59
C GLU A 610 -26.20 7.50 -6.32
N ASP A 611 -27.51 7.36 -6.51
CA ASP A 611 -28.16 6.20 -7.14
C ASP A 611 -27.85 4.82 -6.49
N SER A 612 -27.35 4.78 -5.25
CA SER A 612 -27.06 3.53 -4.54
C SER A 612 -28.31 2.92 -3.87
N ASP A 613 -28.26 1.62 -3.58
CA ASP A 613 -29.33 0.90 -2.89
C ASP A 613 -28.94 0.56 -1.45
N LEU A 614 -29.44 1.33 -0.50
CA LEU A 614 -29.28 1.17 0.95
C LEU A 614 -30.56 0.62 1.61
N SER A 615 -31.47 0.00 0.87
CA SER A 615 -32.73 -0.48 1.44
C SER A 615 -32.50 -1.46 2.61
N ASN A 616 -33.27 -1.26 3.69
CA ASN A 616 -33.19 -2.01 4.94
C ASN A 616 -31.81 -2.01 5.62
N SER A 617 -30.90 -1.10 5.25
CA SER A 617 -29.60 -0.97 5.92
C SER A 617 -29.73 -0.31 7.30
N ASN A 618 -28.74 -0.52 8.16
CA ASN A 618 -28.68 0.08 9.49
C ASN A 618 -27.60 1.16 9.57
N LEU A 619 -27.98 2.43 9.44
CA LEU A 619 -27.14 3.62 9.58
C LEU A 619 -27.34 4.32 10.93
N GLU A 620 -27.75 3.60 11.97
CA GLU A 620 -27.93 4.17 13.31
C GLU A 620 -26.66 4.92 13.75
N ARG A 621 -26.83 6.20 14.12
CA ARG A 621 -25.74 7.10 14.56
C ARG A 621 -24.60 7.28 13.55
N ALA A 622 -24.79 6.93 12.28
CA ALA A 622 -23.81 7.19 11.24
C ALA A 622 -23.62 8.71 11.02
N ASP A 623 -22.42 9.09 10.61
CA ASP A 623 -22.08 10.46 10.26
C ASP A 623 -22.05 10.68 8.75
N LEU A 624 -23.13 11.20 8.20
CA LEU A 624 -23.35 11.53 6.78
C LEU A 624 -23.19 13.04 6.50
N THR A 625 -22.37 13.75 7.27
CA THR A 625 -22.17 15.20 7.09
C THR A 625 -21.72 15.52 5.66
N ASN A 626 -22.47 16.37 4.95
CA ASN A 626 -22.26 16.74 3.54
C ASN A 626 -22.17 15.53 2.57
N ALA A 627 -22.78 14.40 2.91
CA ALA A 627 -22.87 13.24 2.01
C ALA A 627 -23.77 13.53 0.80
N LEU A 628 -23.47 12.91 -0.34
CA LEU A 628 -24.27 12.98 -1.56
C LEU A 628 -25.06 11.69 -1.72
N LEU A 629 -26.36 11.75 -1.47
CA LEU A 629 -27.31 10.63 -1.47
C LEU A 629 -28.41 10.83 -2.54
N GLY A 630 -28.14 11.65 -3.56
CA GLY A 630 -29.12 11.97 -4.61
C GLY A 630 -29.64 10.70 -5.29
N GLY A 631 -30.97 10.53 -5.34
CA GLY A 631 -31.62 9.39 -6.00
C GLY A 631 -31.43 8.02 -5.31
N CYS A 632 -30.82 7.96 -4.12
CA CYS A 632 -30.59 6.68 -3.45
C CYS A 632 -31.89 6.02 -2.95
N ASN A 633 -31.87 4.69 -2.83
CA ASN A 633 -32.93 3.91 -2.21
C ASN A 633 -32.60 3.64 -0.73
N LEU A 634 -33.36 4.22 0.18
CA LEU A 634 -33.27 4.11 1.63
C LEU A 634 -34.57 3.52 2.24
N VAL A 635 -35.38 2.81 1.44
CA VAL A 635 -36.64 2.20 1.92
C VAL A 635 -36.37 1.30 3.13
N GLY A 636 -37.08 1.54 4.23
CA GLY A 636 -36.94 0.77 5.47
C GLY A 636 -35.59 0.91 6.19
N ALA A 637 -34.71 1.81 5.76
CA ALA A 637 -33.41 1.99 6.40
C ALA A 637 -33.55 2.61 7.79
N ASN A 638 -32.66 2.22 8.72
CA ASN A 638 -32.57 2.80 10.05
C ASN A 638 -31.49 3.89 10.08
N LEU A 639 -31.90 5.15 10.15
CA LEU A 639 -31.06 6.34 10.32
C LEU A 639 -31.31 7.04 11.66
N ASN A 640 -31.81 6.33 12.67
CA ASN A 640 -32.07 6.94 13.99
C ASN A 640 -30.77 7.56 14.55
N GLY A 641 -30.86 8.82 14.99
CA GLY A 641 -29.74 9.60 15.51
C GLY A 641 -28.60 9.89 14.53
N ALA A 642 -28.78 9.61 13.22
CA ALA A 642 -27.74 9.88 12.22
C ALA A 642 -27.51 11.39 12.04
N ARG A 643 -26.27 11.76 11.69
CA ARG A 643 -25.87 13.15 11.41
C ARG A 643 -25.84 13.38 9.90
N LEU A 644 -26.79 14.13 9.38
CA LEU A 644 -27.00 14.45 7.96
C LEU A 644 -26.84 15.96 7.68
N LEU A 645 -25.99 16.65 8.45
CA LEU A 645 -25.77 18.09 8.31
C LEU A 645 -25.32 18.43 6.89
N GLY A 646 -26.12 19.23 6.17
CA GLY A 646 -25.81 19.66 4.79
C GLY A 646 -25.79 18.53 3.75
N ALA A 647 -26.30 17.34 4.08
CA ALA A 647 -26.36 16.22 3.13
C ALA A 647 -27.35 16.49 1.99
N ASP A 648 -27.10 15.94 0.80
CA ASP A 648 -27.99 16.02 -0.35
C ASP A 648 -28.71 14.68 -0.57
N LEU A 649 -29.97 14.61 -0.18
CA LEU A 649 -30.90 13.49 -0.37
C LEU A 649 -31.96 13.81 -1.44
N SER A 650 -31.69 14.75 -2.36
CA SER A 650 -32.66 15.09 -3.40
C SER A 650 -33.03 13.86 -4.23
N LEU A 651 -34.32 13.68 -4.54
CA LEU A 651 -34.86 12.51 -5.25
C LEU A 651 -34.69 11.15 -4.54
N ALA A 652 -34.19 11.10 -3.30
CA ALA A 652 -34.05 9.84 -2.58
C ALA A 652 -35.40 9.22 -2.22
N THR A 653 -35.48 7.89 -2.20
CA THR A 653 -36.65 7.14 -1.73
C THR A 653 -36.38 6.63 -0.32
N MET A 654 -36.99 7.25 0.67
CA MET A 654 -36.87 6.97 2.11
C MET A 654 -38.21 6.52 2.70
N LYS A 655 -39.04 5.78 1.95
CA LYS A 655 -40.33 5.30 2.44
C LYS A 655 -40.14 4.35 3.63
N ASP A 656 -40.98 4.52 4.66
CA ASP A 656 -40.98 3.71 5.89
C ASP A 656 -39.61 3.66 6.60
N ALA A 657 -38.76 4.68 6.42
CA ALA A 657 -37.45 4.79 7.06
C ALA A 657 -37.57 5.28 8.52
N TYR A 658 -36.59 4.91 9.35
CA TYR A 658 -36.51 5.33 10.75
C TYR A 658 -35.48 6.45 10.90
N LEU A 659 -35.90 7.67 11.22
CA LEU A 659 -35.05 8.87 11.24
C LEU A 659 -35.22 9.66 12.56
N SER A 660 -35.65 8.97 13.62
CA SER A 660 -35.93 9.59 14.92
C SER A 660 -34.65 10.22 15.48
N GLY A 661 -34.73 11.49 15.88
CA GLY A 661 -33.59 12.25 16.39
C GLY A 661 -32.48 12.53 15.36
N ALA A 662 -32.68 12.26 14.08
CA ALA A 662 -31.69 12.54 13.04
C ALA A 662 -31.46 14.06 12.87
N ASN A 663 -30.21 14.45 12.62
CA ASN A 663 -29.82 15.84 12.42
C ASN A 663 -29.68 16.17 10.93
N MET A 664 -30.68 16.79 10.34
CA MET A 664 -30.76 17.17 8.92
C MET A 664 -30.71 18.69 8.73
N VAL A 665 -30.02 19.42 9.62
CA VAL A 665 -29.86 20.87 9.49
C VAL A 665 -29.23 21.22 8.13
N GLY A 666 -29.89 22.09 7.37
CA GLY A 666 -29.43 22.49 6.03
C GLY A 666 -29.38 21.38 4.98
N ALA A 667 -29.93 20.20 5.26
CA ALA A 667 -29.97 19.11 4.28
C ALA A 667 -30.90 19.45 3.10
N ARG A 668 -30.58 18.93 1.92
CA ARG A 668 -31.42 19.03 0.72
C ARG A 668 -32.18 17.74 0.52
N MET A 669 -33.50 17.82 0.41
CA MET A 669 -34.43 16.69 0.25
C MET A 669 -35.50 17.04 -0.80
N ASN A 670 -35.12 17.83 -1.80
CA ASN A 670 -36.03 18.27 -2.85
C ASN A 670 -36.54 17.04 -3.61
N TRP A 671 -37.86 16.92 -3.74
CA TRP A 671 -38.55 15.79 -4.38
C TRP A 671 -38.27 14.40 -3.78
N ALA A 672 -37.78 14.33 -2.53
CA ALA A 672 -37.58 13.06 -1.84
C ALA A 672 -38.92 12.45 -1.40
N ASP A 673 -39.00 11.13 -1.35
CA ASP A 673 -40.15 10.40 -0.80
C ASP A 673 -39.85 9.87 0.59
N LEU A 674 -40.39 10.52 1.63
CA LEU A 674 -40.28 10.14 3.03
C LEU A 674 -41.56 9.50 3.55
N SER A 675 -42.52 9.14 2.70
CA SER A 675 -43.85 8.71 3.16
C SER A 675 -43.80 7.55 4.17
N GLY A 676 -44.61 7.66 5.22
CA GLY A 676 -44.67 6.66 6.30
C GLY A 676 -43.49 6.64 7.28
N SER A 677 -42.49 7.50 7.10
CA SER A 677 -41.27 7.48 7.92
C SER A 677 -41.46 8.05 9.33
N SER A 678 -40.70 7.52 10.28
CA SER A 678 -40.64 8.01 11.66
C SER A 678 -39.58 9.09 11.79
N LEU A 679 -40.02 10.32 12.07
CA LEU A 679 -39.20 11.53 12.03
C LEU A 679 -39.34 12.35 13.31
N THR A 680 -39.66 11.67 14.43
CA THR A 680 -39.84 12.29 15.74
C THR A 680 -38.53 12.88 16.25
N GLU A 681 -38.58 14.08 16.84
CA GLU A 681 -37.44 14.78 17.44
C GLU A 681 -36.30 15.14 16.45
N SER A 682 -36.53 14.99 15.15
CA SER A 682 -35.53 15.26 14.11
C SER A 682 -35.32 16.77 13.90
N GLN A 683 -34.12 17.15 13.46
CA GLN A 683 -33.74 18.54 13.23
C GLN A 683 -33.73 18.86 11.73
N PHE A 684 -34.61 19.73 11.28
CA PHE A 684 -34.77 20.18 9.90
C PHE A 684 -34.50 21.67 9.71
N SER A 685 -33.88 22.35 10.68
CA SER A 685 -33.68 23.79 10.59
C SER A 685 -32.91 24.15 9.31
N ARG A 686 -33.45 25.07 8.52
CA ARG A 686 -32.92 25.48 7.20
C ARG A 686 -32.82 24.38 6.14
N ALA A 687 -33.47 23.23 6.33
CA ALA A 687 -33.51 22.18 5.32
C ALA A 687 -34.36 22.59 4.10
N GLU A 688 -34.01 22.07 2.92
CA GLU A 688 -34.75 22.25 1.67
C GLU A 688 -35.59 20.99 1.40
N LEU A 689 -36.92 21.12 1.41
CA LEU A 689 -37.89 20.04 1.17
C LEU A 689 -38.87 20.39 0.05
N PHE A 690 -38.41 21.09 -0.99
CA PHE A 690 -39.28 21.51 -2.09
C PHE A 690 -39.91 20.29 -2.78
N GLY A 691 -41.25 20.23 -2.81
CA GLY A 691 -41.97 19.12 -3.44
C GLY A 691 -41.79 17.75 -2.78
N ALA A 692 -41.22 17.68 -1.58
CA ALA A 692 -41.01 16.42 -0.88
C ALA A 692 -42.34 15.77 -0.45
N ASN A 693 -42.40 14.43 -0.47
CA ASN A 693 -43.54 13.66 0.02
C ASN A 693 -43.27 13.22 1.46
N LEU A 694 -43.98 13.79 2.43
CA LEU A 694 -43.93 13.42 3.85
C LEU A 694 -45.22 12.74 4.31
N THR A 695 -46.08 12.28 3.42
CA THR A 695 -47.41 11.79 3.81
C THR A 695 -47.39 10.72 4.90
N ASN A 696 -48.30 10.87 5.86
CA ASN A 696 -48.46 9.98 7.02
C ASN A 696 -47.20 9.82 7.90
N CYS A 697 -46.27 10.79 7.89
CA CYS A 697 -45.12 10.77 8.79
C CYS A 697 -45.48 11.21 10.22
N ASP A 698 -44.76 10.65 11.20
CA ASP A 698 -44.71 11.21 12.55
C ASP A 698 -43.56 12.22 12.67
N LEU A 699 -43.91 13.50 12.76
CA LEU A 699 -43.02 14.66 12.85
C LEU A 699 -43.07 15.31 14.24
N SER A 700 -43.54 14.57 15.25
CA SER A 700 -43.73 15.10 16.60
C SER A 700 -42.41 15.62 17.19
N ASN A 701 -42.47 16.80 17.82
CA ASN A 701 -41.35 17.48 18.47
C ASN A 701 -40.15 17.84 17.55
N SER A 702 -40.33 17.80 16.23
CA SER A 702 -39.27 18.09 15.27
C SER A 702 -39.08 19.60 15.02
N ASP A 703 -37.89 20.00 14.61
CA ASP A 703 -37.53 21.42 14.40
C ASP A 703 -37.45 21.79 12.93
N PHE A 704 -38.44 22.51 12.40
CA PHE A 704 -38.50 23.03 11.04
C PHE A 704 -38.18 24.52 10.95
N THR A 705 -37.48 25.10 11.93
CA THR A 705 -37.19 26.54 11.95
C THR A 705 -36.47 26.96 10.66
N ARG A 706 -37.08 27.88 9.90
CA ARG A 706 -36.61 28.36 8.59
C ARG A 706 -36.45 27.27 7.51
N ALA A 707 -37.16 26.15 7.62
CA ALA A 707 -37.16 25.12 6.58
C ALA A 707 -37.99 25.56 5.36
N TYR A 708 -37.62 25.07 4.17
CA TYR A 708 -38.26 25.38 2.90
C TYR A 708 -39.11 24.20 2.42
N LEU A 709 -40.41 24.21 2.70
CA LEU A 709 -41.37 23.13 2.44
C LEU A 709 -42.34 23.46 1.30
N VAL A 710 -41.95 24.36 0.39
CA VAL A 710 -42.82 24.79 -0.71
C VAL A 710 -43.24 23.60 -1.57
N ARG A 711 -44.56 23.50 -1.85
CA ARG A 711 -45.19 22.40 -2.60
C ARG A 711 -45.00 20.99 -2.00
N SER A 712 -44.52 20.87 -0.78
CA SER A 712 -44.41 19.56 -0.12
C SER A 712 -45.78 18.98 0.24
N ASN A 713 -45.84 17.66 0.41
CA ASN A 713 -47.04 16.94 0.79
C ASN A 713 -46.90 16.36 2.21
N LEU A 714 -47.57 16.97 3.17
CA LEU A 714 -47.66 16.57 4.57
C LEU A 714 -49.07 16.08 4.95
N SER A 715 -49.86 15.60 3.99
CA SER A 715 -51.22 15.14 4.33
C SER A 715 -51.17 13.94 5.29
N GLY A 716 -51.98 14.00 6.35
CA GLY A 716 -52.07 12.95 7.37
C GLY A 716 -50.89 12.88 8.35
N CYS A 717 -49.97 13.85 8.35
CA CYS A 717 -48.83 13.85 9.28
C CYS A 717 -49.22 14.23 10.71
N THR A 718 -48.40 13.81 11.67
CA THR A 718 -48.47 14.30 13.06
C THR A 718 -47.36 15.31 13.32
N LEU A 719 -47.70 16.55 13.66
CA LEU A 719 -46.78 17.68 13.86
C LEU A 719 -46.84 18.25 15.29
N ARG A 720 -47.35 17.48 16.25
CA ARG A 720 -47.51 17.92 17.64
C ARG A 720 -46.18 18.35 18.25
N GLY A 721 -46.14 19.55 18.82
CA GLY A 721 -44.93 20.11 19.43
C GLY A 721 -43.83 20.50 18.44
N ALA A 722 -44.06 20.40 17.12
CA ALA A 722 -43.08 20.80 16.13
C ALA A 722 -42.83 22.32 16.17
N LYS A 723 -41.58 22.72 15.94
CA LYS A 723 -41.19 24.14 15.83
C LYS A 723 -41.21 24.56 14.38
N LEU A 724 -42.07 25.51 14.02
CA LEU A 724 -42.27 25.91 12.63
C LEU A 724 -41.82 27.35 12.34
N ASP A 725 -41.18 28.04 13.28
CA ASP A 725 -40.89 29.46 13.18
C ASP A 725 -40.16 29.81 11.87
N TYR A 726 -40.72 30.76 11.11
CA TYR A 726 -40.20 31.20 9.80
C TYR A 726 -40.13 30.12 8.69
N ALA A 727 -40.78 28.96 8.86
CA ALA A 727 -40.84 27.94 7.82
C ALA A 727 -41.73 28.40 6.64
N ASP A 728 -41.41 27.92 5.44
CA ASP A 728 -42.17 28.23 4.22
C ASP A 728 -42.96 27.01 3.72
N PHE A 729 -44.27 27.03 3.92
CA PHE A 729 -45.24 26.03 3.48
C PHE A 729 -46.06 26.50 2.27
N THR A 730 -45.57 27.47 1.49
CA THR A 730 -46.29 28.00 0.34
C THR A 730 -46.67 26.89 -0.65
N ASN A 731 -47.95 26.79 -1.01
CA ASN A 731 -48.56 25.71 -1.81
C ASN A 731 -48.41 24.28 -1.24
N ALA A 732 -48.11 24.11 0.05
CA ALA A 732 -48.01 22.79 0.66
C ALA A 732 -49.38 22.16 0.91
N ASN A 733 -49.44 20.82 0.91
CA ASN A 733 -50.62 20.05 1.28
C ASN A 733 -50.47 19.56 2.73
N LEU A 734 -51.32 20.03 3.64
CA LEU A 734 -51.40 19.64 5.04
C LEU A 734 -52.77 19.06 5.40
N ARG A 735 -53.51 18.53 4.42
CA ARG A 735 -54.86 17.99 4.64
C ARG A 735 -54.83 16.91 5.72
N ASN A 736 -55.77 16.99 6.65
CA ASN A 736 -55.92 16.06 7.77
C ASN A 736 -54.65 15.91 8.66
N ALA A 737 -53.72 16.87 8.66
CA ALA A 737 -52.57 16.85 9.55
C ALA A 737 -52.98 17.16 11.00
N ASP A 738 -52.30 16.54 11.97
CA ASP A 738 -52.44 16.85 13.39
C ASP A 738 -51.42 17.92 13.80
N LEU A 739 -51.92 19.14 13.98
CA LEU A 739 -51.19 20.36 14.34
C LEU A 739 -51.65 20.89 15.71
N ASN A 740 -52.13 19.99 16.58
CA ASN A 740 -52.66 20.36 17.89
C ASN A 740 -51.61 21.13 18.72
N GLY A 741 -51.97 22.32 19.20
CA GLY A 741 -51.11 23.18 20.02
C GLY A 741 -49.88 23.76 19.31
N VAL A 742 -49.75 23.60 17.99
CA VAL A 742 -48.59 24.10 17.23
C VAL A 742 -48.56 25.63 17.19
N ARG A 743 -47.34 26.18 17.20
CA ARG A 743 -47.09 27.63 17.10
C ARG A 743 -46.63 27.98 15.69
N PHE A 744 -47.35 28.90 15.06
CA PHE A 744 -47.05 29.48 13.76
C PHE A 744 -46.57 30.93 13.93
N ILE A 745 -45.28 31.12 14.16
CA ILE A 745 -44.68 32.46 14.25
C ILE A 745 -43.99 32.81 12.93
N ASN A 746 -44.50 33.82 12.23
CA ASN A 746 -43.99 34.27 10.93
C ASN A 746 -43.87 33.14 9.89
N VAL A 747 -44.81 32.18 9.90
CA VAL A 747 -44.85 31.06 8.95
C VAL A 747 -45.52 31.49 7.66
N TYR A 748 -44.98 31.08 6.51
CA TYR A 748 -45.58 31.34 5.20
C TYR A 748 -46.49 30.18 4.81
N LEU A 749 -47.80 30.43 4.68
CA LEU A 749 -48.82 29.41 4.33
C LEU A 749 -49.60 29.79 3.07
N ASN A 750 -49.05 30.66 2.23
CA ASN A 750 -49.75 31.14 1.05
C ASN A 750 -50.16 29.97 0.14
N ASN A 751 -51.45 29.89 -0.20
CA ASN A 751 -52.07 28.81 -0.98
C ASN A 751 -51.88 27.39 -0.41
N ALA A 752 -51.55 27.25 0.88
CA ALA A 752 -51.47 25.95 1.52
C ALA A 752 -52.87 25.38 1.77
N ASP A 753 -53.03 24.06 1.66
CA ASP A 753 -54.29 23.36 1.93
C ASP A 753 -54.21 22.62 3.27
N LEU A 754 -54.89 23.14 4.29
CA LEU A 754 -55.05 22.52 5.61
C LEU A 754 -56.47 21.96 5.81
N SER A 755 -57.16 21.56 4.74
CA SER A 755 -58.53 21.05 4.88
C SER A 755 -58.58 19.86 5.83
N GLY A 756 -59.49 19.90 6.80
CA GLY A 756 -59.67 18.83 7.79
C GLY A 756 -58.53 18.67 8.80
N ALA A 757 -57.52 19.54 8.80
CA ALA A 757 -56.44 19.49 9.78
C ALA A 757 -56.92 19.82 11.21
N ASP A 758 -56.28 19.24 12.22
CA ASP A 758 -56.53 19.57 13.63
C ASP A 758 -55.52 20.60 14.13
N LEU A 759 -55.97 21.84 14.28
CA LEU A 759 -55.24 22.99 14.81
C LEU A 759 -55.77 23.43 16.18
N THR A 760 -56.43 22.54 16.93
CA THR A 760 -56.96 22.86 18.27
C THR A 760 -55.87 23.46 19.16
N GLY A 761 -56.18 24.60 19.79
CA GLY A 761 -55.26 25.29 20.70
C GLY A 761 -54.00 25.88 20.05
N SER A 762 -53.91 25.92 18.72
CA SER A 762 -52.77 26.50 18.01
C SER A 762 -52.65 28.02 18.20
N TYR A 763 -51.45 28.55 18.03
CA TYR A 763 -51.16 29.98 18.12
C TYR A 763 -50.51 30.48 16.82
N HIS A 764 -51.10 31.50 16.20
CA HIS A 764 -50.67 32.06 14.92
C HIS A 764 -50.36 33.55 15.10
N SER A 765 -49.18 33.99 14.65
CA SER A 765 -48.77 35.39 14.77
C SER A 765 -47.83 35.86 13.66
N GLY A 766 -48.02 37.13 13.22
CA GLY A 766 -47.02 37.89 12.47
C GLY A 766 -46.91 37.54 10.99
N THR A 767 -48.00 37.16 10.33
CA THR A 767 -47.96 36.80 8.89
C THR A 767 -49.17 37.31 8.12
N VAL A 768 -49.00 37.47 6.81
CA VAL A 768 -50.11 37.67 5.87
C VAL A 768 -50.31 36.35 5.15
N LEU A 769 -51.50 35.78 5.32
CA LEU A 769 -51.95 34.57 4.67
C LEU A 769 -52.74 34.97 3.42
N LYS A 770 -52.36 34.41 2.28
CA LYS A 770 -53.08 34.57 1.02
C LYS A 770 -53.52 33.23 0.45
N GLY A 771 -54.80 33.08 0.13
CA GLY A 771 -55.31 31.90 -0.57
C GLY A 771 -55.25 30.60 0.24
N THR A 772 -55.03 30.68 1.55
CA THR A 772 -54.89 29.50 2.42
C THR A 772 -56.25 28.85 2.65
N ILE A 773 -56.32 27.52 2.53
CA ILE A 773 -57.56 26.75 2.63
C ILE A 773 -57.62 26.02 3.98
N TRP A 774 -58.53 26.43 4.85
CA TRP A 774 -58.84 25.81 6.15
C TRP A 774 -60.25 25.17 6.15
N HIS A 775 -60.73 24.75 4.97
CA HIS A 775 -62.02 24.10 4.81
C HIS A 775 -62.18 22.92 5.78
N LYS A 776 -63.20 22.96 6.65
CA LYS A 776 -63.47 21.95 7.69
C LYS A 776 -62.30 21.67 8.65
N ALA A 777 -61.35 22.59 8.79
CA ALA A 777 -60.30 22.47 9.78
C ALA A 777 -60.87 22.63 11.20
N ASN A 778 -60.25 21.99 12.18
CA ASN A 778 -60.57 22.15 13.60
C ASN A 778 -59.63 23.18 14.24
N LEU A 779 -60.17 24.31 14.66
CA LEU A 779 -59.45 25.48 15.17
C LEU A 779 -59.97 25.89 16.56
N ILE A 780 -60.57 24.96 17.29
CA ILE A 780 -61.12 25.22 18.63
C ILE A 780 -60.05 25.82 19.53
N SER A 781 -60.39 26.93 20.21
CA SER A 781 -59.49 27.64 21.15
C SER A 781 -58.16 28.09 20.54
N SER A 782 -58.06 28.17 19.21
CA SER A 782 -56.89 28.71 18.54
C SER A 782 -56.82 30.23 18.70
N LYS A 783 -55.61 30.78 18.64
CA LYS A 783 -55.36 32.21 18.77
C LYS A 783 -54.65 32.72 17.52
N MET A 784 -55.17 33.81 16.97
CA MET A 784 -54.73 34.42 15.73
C MET A 784 -54.50 35.90 15.97
N THR A 785 -53.24 36.31 16.05
CA THR A 785 -52.89 37.67 16.48
C THR A 785 -52.00 38.37 15.47
N LEU A 786 -52.22 39.65 15.17
CA LEU A 786 -51.37 40.44 14.27
C LEU A 786 -51.22 39.79 12.88
N MET A 787 -52.34 39.47 12.22
CA MET A 787 -52.35 38.77 10.94
C MET A 787 -53.19 39.47 9.87
N GLY A 788 -52.82 39.25 8.61
CA GLY A 788 -53.64 39.61 7.45
C GLY A 788 -54.18 38.37 6.76
N PHE A 789 -55.48 38.32 6.48
CA PHE A 789 -56.16 37.25 5.76
C PHE A 789 -56.62 37.81 4.41
N LEU A 790 -56.10 37.27 3.31
CA LEU A 790 -56.47 37.65 1.95
C LEU A 790 -56.93 36.40 1.21
N ASP A 791 -58.18 36.35 0.74
CA ASP A 791 -58.71 35.19 0.00
C ASP A 791 -58.67 33.88 0.82
N LEU A 792 -58.98 33.92 2.12
CA LEU A 792 -58.95 32.74 3.00
C LEU A 792 -60.27 31.96 2.99
N ASP A 793 -60.17 30.63 3.10
CA ASP A 793 -61.33 29.74 3.18
C ASP A 793 -61.39 29.02 4.54
N PHE A 794 -62.30 29.48 5.41
CA PHE A 794 -62.70 28.83 6.67
C PHE A 794 -64.02 28.04 6.54
N SER A 795 -64.51 27.77 5.33
CA SER A 795 -65.83 27.19 5.15
C SER A 795 -65.98 25.84 5.88
N GLY A 796 -67.03 25.70 6.67
CA GLY A 796 -67.29 24.54 7.51
C GLY A 796 -66.27 24.26 8.62
N ALA A 797 -65.34 25.18 8.91
CA ALA A 797 -64.36 25.02 9.98
C ALA A 797 -65.00 25.10 11.38
N ASP A 798 -64.38 24.45 12.36
CA ASP A 798 -64.76 24.54 13.77
C ASP A 798 -63.87 25.56 14.47
N LEU A 799 -64.42 26.73 14.76
CA LEU A 799 -63.74 27.91 15.31
C LEU A 799 -64.22 28.23 16.73
N ARG A 800 -64.77 27.25 17.45
CA ARG A 800 -65.33 27.50 18.78
C ARG A 800 -64.27 28.02 19.74
N ASN A 801 -64.56 29.11 20.42
CA ASN A 801 -63.64 29.82 21.32
C ASN A 801 -62.32 30.29 20.66
N ALA A 802 -62.26 30.38 19.32
CA ALA A 802 -61.11 30.94 18.64
C ALA A 802 -61.01 32.45 18.91
N HIS A 803 -59.79 32.98 19.01
CA HIS A 803 -59.55 34.40 19.28
C HIS A 803 -58.81 35.05 18.11
N PHE A 804 -59.48 35.98 17.44
CA PHE A 804 -58.93 36.86 16.43
C PHE A 804 -58.60 38.22 17.05
N ALA A 805 -57.31 38.57 17.16
CA ALA A 805 -56.87 39.84 17.75
C ALA A 805 -56.00 40.63 16.77
N GLN A 806 -56.36 41.88 16.47
CA GLN A 806 -55.59 42.74 15.55
C GLN A 806 -55.41 42.07 14.17
N VAL A 807 -56.53 41.56 13.62
CA VAL A 807 -56.56 40.85 12.34
C VAL A 807 -57.24 41.70 11.28
N PHE A 808 -56.64 41.77 10.10
CA PHE A 808 -57.27 42.32 8.89
C PHE A 808 -57.73 41.18 7.98
N MET A 809 -58.94 41.24 7.46
CA MET A 809 -59.53 40.22 6.58
C MET A 809 -60.03 40.88 5.29
N ASP A 810 -59.68 40.32 4.14
CA ASP A 810 -60.23 40.69 2.83
C ASP A 810 -60.63 39.41 2.10
N ASN A 811 -61.87 39.35 1.63
CA ASN A 811 -62.44 38.22 0.89
C ASN A 811 -62.25 36.88 1.64
N THR A 812 -62.71 36.82 2.90
CA THR A 812 -62.58 35.64 3.76
C THR A 812 -63.92 34.89 3.89
N ASP A 813 -63.92 33.61 3.56
CA ASP A 813 -65.11 32.74 3.57
C ASP A 813 -65.23 31.99 4.91
N PHE A 814 -66.27 32.28 5.70
CA PHE A 814 -66.66 31.58 6.92
C PHE A 814 -67.96 30.77 6.74
N SER A 815 -68.36 30.47 5.50
CA SER A 815 -69.65 29.84 5.23
C SER A 815 -69.78 28.47 5.92
N GLY A 816 -70.87 28.30 6.67
CA GLY A 816 -71.13 27.09 7.46
C GLY A 816 -70.16 26.82 8.62
N ALA A 817 -69.25 27.74 8.95
CA ALA A 817 -68.33 27.58 10.06
C ALA A 817 -69.02 27.71 11.43
N ASP A 818 -68.47 27.07 12.46
CA ASP A 818 -68.96 27.15 13.85
C ASP A 818 -68.06 28.06 14.69
N LEU A 819 -68.48 29.30 14.92
CA LEU A 819 -67.72 30.32 15.66
C LEU A 819 -68.25 30.55 17.09
N ARG A 820 -68.98 29.60 17.69
CA ARG A 820 -69.54 29.81 19.03
C ARG A 820 -68.46 30.15 20.06
N GLY A 821 -68.67 31.25 20.80
CA GLY A 821 -67.70 31.73 21.79
C GLY A 821 -66.44 32.35 21.21
N ALA A 822 -66.34 32.54 19.89
CA ALA A 822 -65.17 33.18 19.29
C ALA A 822 -65.07 34.67 19.67
N ILE A 823 -63.84 35.17 19.78
CA ILE A 823 -63.54 36.55 20.20
C ILE A 823 -62.95 37.31 19.01
N PHE A 824 -63.52 38.48 18.72
CA PHE A 824 -63.08 39.41 17.68
C PHE A 824 -62.62 40.72 18.33
N ASP A 825 -61.32 40.84 18.60
CA ASP A 825 -60.67 42.01 19.20
C ASP A 825 -59.90 42.79 18.13
N THR A 826 -60.28 44.04 17.88
CA THR A 826 -59.62 44.93 16.92
C THR A 826 -59.54 44.28 15.52
N VAL A 827 -60.66 43.74 15.04
CA VAL A 827 -60.75 43.07 13.72
C VAL A 827 -61.30 44.03 12.67
N ALA A 828 -60.62 44.08 11.51
CA ALA A 828 -61.09 44.78 10.33
C ALA A 828 -61.37 43.80 9.19
N SER A 829 -62.52 43.91 8.52
CA SER A 829 -62.92 42.96 7.48
C SER A 829 -63.59 43.61 6.28
N ILE A 830 -63.24 43.18 5.07
CA ILE A 830 -63.85 43.59 3.81
C ILE A 830 -64.26 42.31 3.06
N ASN A 831 -65.51 42.25 2.58
CA ASN A 831 -66.04 41.11 1.83
C ASN A 831 -65.97 39.75 2.58
N ALA A 832 -66.18 39.72 3.91
CA ALA A 832 -66.32 38.45 4.60
C ALA A 832 -67.69 37.81 4.38
N ASP A 833 -67.70 36.50 4.23
CA ASP A 833 -68.90 35.69 4.00
C ASP A 833 -69.19 34.78 5.20
N PHE A 834 -70.24 35.06 5.95
CA PHE A 834 -70.69 34.28 7.10
C PHE A 834 -71.96 33.47 6.82
N ARG A 835 -72.25 33.17 5.54
CA ARG A 835 -73.46 32.43 5.17
C ARG A 835 -73.60 31.11 5.91
N GLY A 836 -74.71 30.92 6.62
CA GLY A 836 -74.97 29.71 7.40
C GLY A 836 -74.02 29.47 8.57
N ALA A 837 -73.14 30.43 8.92
CA ALA A 837 -72.22 30.31 10.05
C ALA A 837 -72.96 30.37 11.40
N ASN A 838 -72.36 29.80 12.44
CA ASN A 838 -72.86 29.93 13.81
C ASN A 838 -72.06 30.96 14.61
N LEU A 839 -72.67 32.12 14.87
CA LEU A 839 -72.10 33.26 15.60
C LEU A 839 -72.71 33.40 17.01
N GLU A 840 -73.31 32.35 17.58
CA GLU A 840 -73.89 32.42 18.92
C GLU A 840 -72.83 32.63 20.00
N GLY A 841 -72.98 33.69 20.80
CA GLY A 841 -72.12 33.95 21.95
C GLY A 841 -70.71 34.42 21.59
N ILE A 842 -70.52 34.99 20.40
CA ILE A 842 -69.26 35.65 20.05
C ILE A 842 -69.05 36.92 20.90
N GLU A 843 -67.79 37.27 21.14
CA GLU A 843 -67.40 38.56 21.72
C GLU A 843 -66.81 39.45 20.61
N TYR A 844 -67.17 40.73 20.58
CA TYR A 844 -66.73 41.68 19.56
C TYR A 844 -66.62 43.10 20.11
N ASP A 845 -65.72 43.91 19.52
CA ASP A 845 -65.64 45.34 19.78
C ASP A 845 -66.44 46.19 18.77
N ASP A 846 -66.48 47.50 18.98
CA ASP A 846 -67.18 48.46 18.10
C ASP A 846 -66.63 48.45 16.66
N ALA A 847 -65.35 48.09 16.47
CA ALA A 847 -64.75 48.02 15.14
C ALA A 847 -65.27 46.78 14.40
N ALA A 848 -65.17 45.60 15.02
CA ALA A 848 -65.67 44.34 14.47
C ALA A 848 -67.17 44.40 14.16
N LEU A 849 -67.99 45.01 15.04
CA LEU A 849 -69.44 45.16 14.82
C LEU A 849 -69.78 45.89 13.52
N ARG A 850 -69.03 46.95 13.16
CA ARG A 850 -69.25 47.71 11.92
C ARG A 850 -68.98 46.87 10.68
N PHE A 851 -68.05 45.92 10.76
CA PHE A 851 -67.73 45.04 9.64
C PHE A 851 -68.72 43.88 9.50
N PHE A 852 -69.19 43.31 10.61
CA PHE A 852 -70.30 42.35 10.57
C PHE A 852 -71.53 42.93 9.86
N ALA A 853 -71.85 44.21 10.09
CA ALA A 853 -72.98 44.88 9.44
C ALA A 853 -72.89 44.92 7.90
N ASN A 854 -71.68 44.90 7.35
CA ASN A 854 -71.38 44.93 5.92
C ASN A 854 -71.01 43.55 5.33
N SER A 855 -71.03 42.49 6.14
CA SER A 855 -70.69 41.13 5.73
C SER A 855 -71.91 40.36 5.25
N ASN A 856 -71.71 39.26 4.52
CA ASN A 856 -72.83 38.40 4.11
C ASN A 856 -73.26 37.49 5.27
N LEU A 857 -74.43 37.77 5.86
CA LEU A 857 -74.96 37.06 7.04
C LEU A 857 -76.16 36.15 6.72
N GLU A 858 -76.40 35.83 5.44
CA GLU A 858 -77.58 35.05 5.04
C GLU A 858 -77.58 33.66 5.73
N GLY A 859 -78.63 33.36 6.49
CA GLY A 859 -78.77 32.10 7.22
C GLY A 859 -77.86 31.93 8.43
N ALA A 860 -77.08 32.95 8.82
CA ALA A 860 -76.22 32.90 9.99
C ALA A 860 -77.06 32.83 11.29
N LYS A 861 -76.63 31.99 12.25
CA LYS A 861 -77.21 31.95 13.60
C LYS A 861 -76.51 32.98 14.47
N MET A 862 -77.27 33.84 15.14
CA MET A 862 -76.75 34.96 15.93
C MET A 862 -77.48 35.04 17.26
N SER A 863 -76.77 35.43 18.32
CA SER A 863 -77.37 35.73 19.61
C SER A 863 -78.23 37.02 19.55
N MET A 864 -79.20 37.15 20.47
CA MET A 864 -80.17 38.26 20.44
C MET A 864 -79.54 39.64 20.61
N ASP A 865 -78.45 39.73 21.37
CA ASP A 865 -77.65 40.93 21.55
C ASP A 865 -76.99 41.37 20.24
N LEU A 866 -76.30 40.47 19.54
CA LEU A 866 -75.68 40.76 18.23
C LEU A 866 -76.71 41.23 17.20
N GLN A 867 -77.89 40.59 17.16
CA GLN A 867 -78.98 41.02 16.26
C GLN A 867 -79.42 42.46 16.55
N LYS A 868 -79.62 42.80 17.83
CA LYS A 868 -80.04 44.16 18.25
C LYS A 868 -78.97 45.21 17.94
N ASP A 869 -77.71 44.89 18.17
CA ASP A 869 -76.60 45.82 17.90
C ASP A 869 -76.47 46.11 16.40
N LEU A 870 -76.61 45.08 15.55
CA LEU A 870 -76.63 45.23 14.10
C LEU A 870 -77.83 46.05 13.60
N GLU A 871 -79.02 45.81 14.14
CA GLU A 871 -80.22 46.61 13.83
C GLU A 871 -80.04 48.08 14.21
N LYS A 872 -79.51 48.34 15.42
CA LYS A 872 -79.23 49.71 15.88
C LYS A 872 -78.23 50.41 14.96
N LEU A 873 -77.17 49.73 14.56
CA LEU A 873 -76.14 50.29 13.69
C LEU A 873 -76.69 50.63 12.29
N ARG A 874 -77.53 49.75 11.73
CA ARG A 874 -78.23 49.97 10.45
C ARG A 874 -79.21 51.15 10.51
N SER A 875 -79.93 51.30 11.63
CA SER A 875 -80.86 52.42 11.83
C SER A 875 -80.15 53.79 11.89
N VAL A 876 -78.95 53.83 12.49
CA VAL A 876 -78.13 55.05 12.56
C VAL A 876 -77.58 55.42 11.17
N GLN A 877 -77.13 54.44 10.37
CA GLN A 877 -76.71 54.68 8.99
C GLN A 877 -77.84 55.18 8.09
N MET A 878 -79.07 54.69 8.28
CA MET A 878 -80.26 55.19 7.56
C MET A 878 -80.65 56.62 7.96
N SER A 879 -80.38 57.05 9.20
CA SER A 879 -80.66 58.42 9.66
C SER A 879 -79.63 59.48 9.22
N GLN A 880 -78.43 59.05 8.79
CA GLN A 880 -77.38 59.94 8.27
C GLN A 880 -77.37 60.05 6.74
N THR A 881 -78.23 59.29 6.05
CA THR A 881 -78.39 59.29 4.58
C THR A 881 -79.74 59.88 4.12
N SER A 882 -80.60 60.26 5.06
CA SER A 882 -81.79 61.11 4.87
C SER A 882 -81.47 62.58 5.13
#